data_AF-A0A271J538-F1
#
_entry.id   AF-A0A271J538-F1
#
_cell.length_a   1.000
_cell.length_b   1.000
_cell.length_c   1.000
_cell.angle_alpha   90.00
_cell.angle_beta   90.00
_cell.angle_gamma   90.00
#
_symmetry.space_group_name_H-M   'P 1'
#
loop_
_entity.id
_entity.type
_entity.pdbx_description
1 polymer ?
#
loop_
_entity_poly.entity_id
_entity_poly.type
_entity_poly.pdbx_seq_one_letter_code
_entity_poly.pdbx_strand_id
1 'polypeptide(L)'
;MLAAALVLAGWASAAAAQIPAFPGAEGYGMWTVGGRGGDVYRVTTLEDYDEGETPIPGSLREAVEAEGPRTVVFRVTGTIRLKRRLEVWNPYLTVAAQSAPGEGVTLADYGVEVWAPEVILRYLRVRPGDLAHEEQDAINLRNGPAIVDHCSVSWATDETLSIIHRASAVTVQHCLIAESLNRSVHHKGAHGYGTLITATGDVSVHHSVYAFHESRNPRPKDVRLDFRHNLIYGWGDQPGYAYEDFLQMNHVGNAVEPLAYSRAPDCAFNVGGANARIYAADNLRLGPEAGLVNQGLCASRGYGPEILAVVRVDTPFPAPAVTPTPTEKLKGELLETVGATRPARDAVDRRVLGQIERGEGEIIDSQSEVGGWPELAAAEPPVDDDADGMPDAWERAHGLDPAEGDDHRGDADGDGYTNLEEWLNETDPQTPARWIAPPTFAPAPGTPFTDSLVVMVSAGAWPAHVTRDGTEPTAASPRAAGPITLTETAHLRARVVEPGAATATAVALYPRLDWRPATARPARTRPGLAAAVYDSPDWDEGPQTADLDPVRTGTEADVDAVLARPEPTGVVLGGWLDVPADGIYTFWFSDHPRSRLLIDGKAVSPGMPSGERPARLALRAGLHRFGVRSLHEEPQRDPSLTWAGPGFERRPLDPAFLSHSPSDL
;
A
#
# COMPACT_ATOMS: atom_id res chain seq x y z
N MET A 1 61.65 -5.45 -25.98
CA MET A 1 60.26 -4.98 -25.80
C MET A 1 59.57 -5.97 -24.88
N LEU A 2 59.53 -5.67 -23.57
CA LEU A 2 58.81 -6.47 -22.58
C LEU A 2 57.34 -6.06 -22.59
N ALA A 3 56.44 -7.02 -22.83
CA ALA A 3 55.00 -6.83 -22.69
C ALA A 3 54.60 -7.15 -21.24
N ALA A 4 54.12 -6.14 -20.52
CA ALA A 4 53.54 -6.29 -19.19
C ALA A 4 52.09 -6.77 -19.33
N ALA A 5 51.78 -7.91 -18.70
CA ALA A 5 50.41 -8.39 -18.54
C ALA A 5 49.75 -7.61 -17.39
N LEU A 6 48.73 -6.81 -17.72
CA LEU A 6 47.86 -6.18 -16.73
C LEU A 6 46.88 -7.23 -16.20
N VAL A 7 47.00 -7.62 -14.94
CA VAL A 7 45.97 -8.38 -14.22
C VAL A 7 44.97 -7.36 -13.69
N LEU A 8 43.79 -7.27 -14.31
CA LEU A 8 42.64 -6.55 -13.76
C LEU A 8 42.00 -7.44 -12.69
N ALA A 9 42.35 -7.20 -11.43
CA ALA A 9 41.57 -7.71 -10.31
C ALA A 9 40.28 -6.89 -10.22
N GLY A 10 39.15 -7.48 -10.64
CA GLY A 10 37.84 -6.91 -10.43
C GLY A 10 37.48 -6.98 -8.94
N TRP A 11 37.32 -5.82 -8.31
CA TRP A 11 36.70 -5.73 -7.00
C TRP A 11 35.19 -5.85 -7.21
N ALA A 12 34.65 -7.05 -7.03
CA ALA A 12 33.23 -7.20 -6.82
C ALA A 12 32.92 -6.63 -5.43
N SER A 13 32.35 -5.42 -5.37
CA SER A 13 31.71 -4.95 -4.15
C SER A 13 30.58 -5.93 -3.82
N ALA A 14 30.72 -6.66 -2.72
CA ALA A 14 29.59 -7.38 -2.15
C ALA A 14 28.59 -6.30 -1.70
N ALA A 15 27.48 -6.17 -2.40
CA ALA A 15 26.37 -5.36 -1.92
C ALA A 15 25.96 -5.94 -0.55
N ALA A 16 26.07 -5.14 0.51
CA ALA A 16 25.50 -5.51 1.81
C ALA A 16 24.01 -5.84 1.59
N ALA A 17 23.55 -6.96 2.15
CA ALA A 17 22.16 -7.36 2.03
C ALA A 17 21.27 -6.29 2.68
N GLN A 18 20.21 -5.87 1.99
CA GLN A 18 19.25 -4.93 2.54
C GLN A 18 18.52 -5.61 3.72
N ILE A 19 18.55 -5.00 4.90
CA ILE A 19 17.85 -5.48 6.10
C ILE A 19 16.59 -4.65 6.38
N PRO A 20 15.56 -5.23 7.03
CA PRO A 20 14.37 -4.49 7.38
C PRO A 20 14.67 -3.26 8.27
N ALA A 21 13.76 -2.29 8.29
CA ALA A 21 13.84 -1.07 9.09
C ALA A 21 14.09 -1.37 10.58
N PHE A 22 13.48 -2.45 11.06
CA PHE A 22 13.68 -3.07 12.35
C PHE A 22 13.16 -4.52 12.29
N PRO A 23 13.55 -5.41 13.22
CA PRO A 23 12.96 -6.73 13.34
C PRO A 23 11.42 -6.66 13.46
N GLY A 24 10.71 -7.25 12.48
CA GLY A 24 9.25 -7.19 12.40
C GLY A 24 8.67 -6.06 11.53
N ALA A 25 9.50 -5.27 10.84
CA ALA A 25 9.03 -4.37 9.80
C ALA A 25 8.57 -5.17 8.57
N GLU A 26 7.32 -4.96 8.14
CA GLU A 26 6.71 -5.64 7.00
C GLU A 26 6.13 -4.62 6.00
N GLY A 27 5.58 -5.09 4.88
CA GLY A 27 4.96 -4.21 3.88
C GLY A 27 5.94 -3.38 3.04
N TYR A 28 5.42 -2.42 2.28
CA TYR A 28 6.21 -1.62 1.33
C TYR A 28 7.25 -0.68 1.98
N GLY A 29 7.05 -0.29 3.24
CA GLY A 29 7.96 0.55 4.01
C GLY A 29 9.00 -0.25 4.80
N MET A 30 9.01 -1.57 4.69
CA MET A 30 9.89 -2.44 5.49
C MET A 30 11.38 -2.17 5.31
N TRP A 31 11.78 -1.45 4.26
CA TRP A 31 13.17 -1.16 3.95
C TRP A 31 13.63 0.25 4.31
N THR A 32 12.76 1.02 4.95
CA THR A 32 13.08 2.37 5.42
C THR A 32 14.29 2.32 6.34
N VAL A 33 15.32 3.12 6.06
CA VAL A 33 16.58 3.14 6.82
C VAL A 33 16.42 3.91 8.13
N GLY A 34 15.64 5.00 8.12
CA GLY A 34 15.53 5.88 9.27
C GLY A 34 16.88 6.49 9.68
N GLY A 35 17.11 6.60 10.98
CA GLY A 35 18.30 7.20 11.59
C GLY A 35 19.48 6.27 11.81
N ARG A 36 19.49 5.07 11.20
CA ARG A 36 20.52 4.04 11.40
C ARG A 36 21.94 4.58 11.24
N GLY A 37 22.79 4.31 12.24
CA GLY A 37 24.20 4.72 12.27
C GLY A 37 24.43 6.23 12.36
N GLY A 38 23.36 7.01 12.57
CA GLY A 38 23.39 8.46 12.67
C GLY A 38 23.74 8.99 14.05
N ASP A 39 23.36 10.24 14.31
CA ASP A 39 23.48 10.88 15.61
C ASP A 39 22.29 10.55 16.52
N VAL A 40 22.50 10.59 17.82
CA VAL A 40 21.45 10.36 18.81
C VAL A 40 21.01 11.66 19.44
N TYR A 41 19.73 11.99 19.26
CA TYR A 41 19.11 13.15 19.88
C TYR A 41 18.27 12.71 21.08
N ARG A 42 18.70 13.13 22.27
CA ARG A 42 18.03 12.81 23.53
C ARG A 42 17.07 13.93 23.90
N VAL A 43 15.77 13.66 23.85
CA VAL A 43 14.73 14.61 24.28
C VAL A 43 14.72 14.66 25.81
N THR A 44 15.09 15.80 26.38
CA THR A 44 15.25 16.02 27.82
C THR A 44 14.29 17.07 28.39
N THR A 45 13.45 17.67 27.55
CA THR A 45 12.41 18.62 27.95
C THR A 45 11.09 18.36 27.23
N LEU A 46 9.98 18.72 27.87
CA LEU A 46 8.64 18.73 27.27
C LEU A 46 8.31 20.04 26.54
N GLU A 47 9.21 21.03 26.63
CA GLU A 47 9.01 22.33 26.01
C GLU A 47 9.14 22.26 24.48
N ASP A 48 8.34 23.10 23.82
CA ASP A 48 8.36 23.32 22.38
C ASP A 48 8.56 24.80 22.06
N TYR A 49 9.09 25.10 20.88
CA TYR A 49 9.32 26.47 20.40
C TYR A 49 8.60 26.74 19.07
N ASP A 50 8.22 27.99 18.86
CA ASP A 50 7.54 28.46 17.66
C ASP A 50 8.54 29.08 16.66
N GLU A 51 8.06 29.42 15.46
CA GLU A 51 8.85 30.14 14.45
C GLU A 51 9.35 31.49 15.01
N GLY A 52 10.67 31.72 14.91
CA GLY A 52 11.31 32.94 15.39
C GLY A 52 11.62 32.96 16.90
N GLU A 53 11.22 31.95 17.65
CA GLU A 53 11.73 31.72 19.01
C GLU A 53 13.13 31.10 18.96
N THR A 54 13.87 31.19 20.07
CA THR A 54 15.17 30.53 20.18
C THR A 54 14.97 29.01 20.28
N PRO A 55 15.63 28.19 19.45
CA PRO A 55 15.55 26.74 19.57
C PRO A 55 15.90 26.30 20.99
N ILE A 56 15.11 25.35 21.52
CA ILE A 56 15.27 24.85 22.89
C ILE A 56 16.11 23.57 22.84
N PRO A 57 17.33 23.57 23.41
CA PRO A 57 18.17 22.39 23.46
C PRO A 57 17.50 21.23 24.18
N GLY A 58 17.54 20.03 23.58
CA GLY A 58 16.93 18.82 24.11
C GLY A 58 15.41 18.73 23.91
N SER A 59 14.82 19.62 23.10
CA SER A 59 13.41 19.51 22.70
C SER A 59 13.24 18.53 21.53
N LEU A 60 12.03 17.97 21.39
CA LEU A 60 11.70 17.13 20.24
C LEU A 60 11.82 17.90 18.91
N ARG A 61 11.42 19.18 18.88
CA ARG A 61 11.45 19.97 17.67
C ARG A 61 12.87 20.21 17.16
N GLU A 62 13.83 20.48 18.05
CA GLU A 62 15.24 20.59 17.70
C GLU A 62 15.73 19.30 17.00
N ALA A 63 15.40 18.14 17.58
CA ALA A 63 15.79 16.84 17.04
C ALA A 63 15.15 16.56 15.67
N VAL A 64 13.87 16.90 15.49
CA VAL A 64 13.15 16.71 14.23
C VAL A 64 13.66 17.64 13.13
N GLU A 65 13.99 18.89 13.46
CA GLU A 65 14.47 19.89 12.51
C GLU A 65 15.95 19.73 12.15
N ALA A 66 16.72 18.97 12.92
CA ALA A 66 18.12 18.69 12.62
C ALA A 66 18.32 18.01 11.25
N GLU A 67 19.50 18.22 10.68
CA GLU A 67 19.94 17.58 9.43
C GLU A 67 20.74 16.30 9.71
N GLY A 68 20.81 15.42 8.71
CA GLY A 68 21.57 14.17 8.78
C GLY A 68 20.81 12.99 9.39
N PRO A 69 21.33 11.76 9.23
CA PRO A 69 20.77 10.58 9.87
C PRO A 69 20.73 10.74 11.39
N ARG A 70 19.57 10.53 12.00
CA ARG A 70 19.40 10.71 13.44
C ARG A 70 18.30 9.85 14.04
N THR A 71 18.57 9.36 15.24
CA THR A 71 17.61 8.63 16.06
C THR A 71 17.26 9.45 17.29
N VAL A 72 15.97 9.69 17.49
CA VAL A 72 15.43 10.45 18.62
C VAL A 72 14.99 9.48 19.70
N VAL A 73 15.61 9.60 20.87
CA VAL A 73 15.27 8.86 22.09
C VAL A 73 14.77 9.83 23.17
N PHE A 74 13.95 9.34 24.10
CA PHE A 74 13.28 10.18 25.08
C PHE A 74 13.79 9.90 26.50
N ARG A 75 14.23 10.95 27.18
CA ARG A 75 14.59 10.92 28.62
C ARG A 75 13.52 11.56 29.51
N VAL A 76 12.36 11.87 28.94
CA VAL A 76 11.22 12.50 29.61
C VAL A 76 9.93 11.73 29.35
N THR A 77 9.04 11.76 30.33
CA THR A 77 7.65 11.30 30.23
C THR A 77 6.74 12.53 30.20
N GLY A 78 5.68 12.51 29.39
CA GLY A 78 4.63 13.52 29.48
C GLY A 78 4.06 13.98 28.14
N THR A 79 3.26 15.05 28.20
CA THR A 79 2.62 15.63 27.03
C THR A 79 3.43 16.82 26.55
N ILE A 80 3.98 16.72 25.34
CA ILE A 80 4.62 17.82 24.61
C ILE A 80 3.52 18.61 23.93
N ARG A 81 3.30 19.83 24.39
CA ARG A 81 2.31 20.78 23.87
C ARG A 81 2.95 21.54 22.72
N LEU A 82 2.65 21.12 21.49
CA LEU A 82 3.27 21.73 20.31
C LEU A 82 2.72 23.15 20.12
N LYS A 83 3.58 24.08 19.70
CA LYS A 83 3.18 25.45 19.35
C LYS A 83 2.70 25.58 17.90
N ARG A 84 3.08 24.63 17.04
CA ARG A 84 2.69 24.48 15.64
C ARG A 84 2.89 23.04 15.16
N ARG A 85 2.44 22.71 13.94
CA ARG A 85 2.71 21.41 13.29
C ARG A 85 4.20 21.04 13.40
N LEU A 86 4.47 19.79 13.72
CA LEU A 86 5.83 19.24 13.78
C LEU A 86 6.19 18.72 12.39
N GLU A 87 6.98 19.50 11.65
CA GLU A 87 7.28 19.23 10.25
C GLU A 87 8.64 18.54 10.09
N VAL A 88 8.65 17.35 9.50
CA VAL A 88 9.86 16.58 9.18
C VAL A 88 10.30 16.91 7.76
N TRP A 89 11.16 17.93 7.63
CA TRP A 89 11.73 18.35 6.33
C TRP A 89 13.01 17.60 5.96
N ASN A 90 13.73 17.06 6.94
CA ASN A 90 15.03 16.41 6.74
C ASN A 90 14.91 14.87 6.83
N PRO A 91 15.47 14.13 5.86
CA PRO A 91 15.35 12.67 5.77
C PRO A 91 16.15 11.94 6.85
N TYR A 92 16.07 10.60 6.84
CA TYR A 92 16.83 9.70 7.71
C TYR A 92 16.57 9.95 9.20
N LEU A 93 15.29 9.93 9.57
CA LEU A 93 14.84 10.18 10.94
C LEU A 93 14.19 8.92 11.52
N THR A 94 14.59 8.53 12.72
CA THR A 94 13.84 7.59 13.55
C THR A 94 13.37 8.29 14.82
N VAL A 95 12.07 8.31 15.08
CA VAL A 95 11.49 8.73 16.36
C VAL A 95 11.09 7.47 17.14
N ALA A 96 11.86 7.14 18.18
CA ALA A 96 11.71 5.91 18.94
C ALA A 96 11.07 6.19 20.32
N ALA A 97 9.76 6.45 20.35
CA ALA A 97 9.07 6.82 21.58
C ALA A 97 8.98 5.69 22.63
N GLN A 98 9.28 4.43 22.26
CA GLN A 98 9.40 3.33 23.21
C GLN A 98 10.56 3.50 24.20
N SER A 99 11.54 4.36 23.90
CA SER A 99 12.66 4.69 24.79
C SER A 99 12.26 5.57 25.98
N ALA A 100 11.10 6.23 25.90
CA ALA A 100 10.64 7.14 26.96
C ALA A 100 10.45 6.40 28.29
N PRO A 101 10.79 7.02 29.43
CA PRO A 101 10.48 6.46 30.74
C PRO A 101 8.98 6.52 31.04
N GLY A 102 8.57 5.87 32.13
CA GLY A 102 7.23 5.98 32.70
C GLY A 102 6.14 5.45 31.75
N GLU A 103 5.07 6.21 31.57
CA GLU A 103 4.01 5.90 30.59
C GLU A 103 4.27 6.46 29.18
N GLY A 104 5.46 7.01 28.92
CA GLY A 104 5.88 7.50 27.61
C GLY A 104 5.52 8.95 27.29
N VAL A 105 5.40 9.26 25.99
CA VAL A 105 5.18 10.63 25.51
C VAL A 105 3.92 10.77 24.65
N THR A 106 3.31 11.95 24.69
CA THR A 106 2.18 12.33 23.82
C THR A 106 2.42 13.70 23.20
N LEU A 107 2.16 13.84 21.90
CA LEU A 107 2.11 15.13 21.22
C LEU A 107 0.68 15.66 21.25
N ALA A 108 0.53 16.93 21.62
CA ALA A 108 -0.75 17.60 21.76
C ALA A 108 -0.78 18.93 20.99
N ASP A 109 -2.00 19.44 20.79
CA ASP A 109 -2.36 20.71 20.15
C ASP A 109 -2.12 20.77 18.63
N TYR A 110 -1.04 20.15 18.13
CA TYR A 110 -0.78 20.01 16.70
C TYR A 110 -0.36 18.61 16.25
N GLY A 111 -0.55 18.33 14.97
CA GLY A 111 -0.13 17.09 14.32
C GLY A 111 1.32 17.09 13.81
N VAL A 112 1.70 15.95 13.21
CA VAL A 112 3.01 15.72 12.58
C VAL A 112 2.85 15.65 11.07
N GLU A 113 3.68 16.40 10.33
CA GLU A 113 3.76 16.32 8.87
C GLU A 113 5.11 15.78 8.40
N VAL A 114 5.10 14.67 7.69
CA VAL A 114 6.31 14.02 7.16
C VAL A 114 6.49 14.38 5.70
N TRP A 115 7.37 15.36 5.45
CA TRP A 115 7.71 15.86 4.11
C TRP A 115 8.95 15.19 3.51
N ALA A 116 9.80 14.59 4.35
CA ALA A 116 11.01 13.90 3.94
C ALA A 116 10.82 12.39 3.76
N PRO A 117 11.62 11.73 2.90
CA PRO A 117 11.73 10.28 2.85
C PRO A 117 12.59 9.73 4.01
N GLU A 118 12.63 8.41 4.16
CA GLU A 118 13.47 7.68 5.13
C GLU A 118 13.11 8.00 6.58
N VAL A 119 11.81 7.94 6.91
CA VAL A 119 11.29 8.29 8.23
C VAL A 119 10.62 7.10 8.91
N ILE A 120 11.04 6.82 10.14
CA ILE A 120 10.49 5.78 11.02
C ILE A 120 9.86 6.47 12.23
N LEU A 121 8.55 6.26 12.46
CA LEU A 121 7.86 6.71 13.68
C LEU A 121 7.37 5.48 14.45
N ARG A 122 7.79 5.32 15.71
CA ARG A 122 7.39 4.17 16.53
C ARG A 122 6.90 4.53 17.90
N TYR A 123 5.84 3.85 18.36
CA TYR A 123 5.28 3.95 19.72
C TYR A 123 4.87 5.37 20.14
N LEU A 124 4.74 6.28 19.19
CA LEU A 124 4.41 7.67 19.44
C LEU A 124 2.91 7.84 19.60
N ARG A 125 2.50 8.74 20.50
CA ARG A 125 1.10 9.19 20.60
C ARG A 125 0.95 10.58 20.01
N VAL A 126 0.02 10.74 19.08
CA VAL A 126 -0.25 12.05 18.45
C VAL A 126 -1.73 12.37 18.55
N ARG A 127 -2.05 13.41 19.32
CA ARG A 127 -3.41 13.80 19.67
C ARG A 127 -3.57 15.31 19.63
N PRO A 128 -3.71 15.93 18.44
CA PRO A 128 -3.79 17.39 18.31
C PRO A 128 -4.99 17.99 19.05
N GLY A 129 -6.15 17.35 19.05
CA GLY A 129 -7.36 17.93 19.63
C GLY A 129 -7.81 19.18 18.89
N ASP A 130 -8.80 19.87 19.45
CA ASP A 130 -9.46 21.02 18.80
C ASP A 130 -9.05 22.40 19.34
N LEU A 131 -8.15 22.47 20.32
CA LEU A 131 -7.79 23.72 21.02
C LEU A 131 -7.01 24.71 20.13
N ALA A 132 -6.29 24.23 19.12
CA ALA A 132 -5.62 25.08 18.14
C ALA A 132 -6.62 25.75 17.16
N HIS A 133 -7.87 25.29 17.13
CA HIS A 133 -8.89 25.75 16.18
C HIS A 133 -8.47 25.65 14.71
N GLU A 134 -7.65 24.65 14.38
CA GLU A 134 -7.20 24.35 13.03
C GLU A 134 -7.81 23.05 12.51
N GLU A 135 -8.05 23.01 11.21
CA GLU A 135 -8.23 21.76 10.46
C GLU A 135 -6.87 21.10 10.30
N GLN A 136 -6.72 19.92 10.91
CA GLN A 136 -5.45 19.23 10.90
C GLN A 136 -5.62 17.73 11.07
N ASP A 137 -4.72 17.03 10.37
CA ASP A 137 -4.48 15.63 10.61
C ASP A 137 -3.58 15.46 11.84
N ALA A 138 -3.70 14.32 12.53
CA ALA A 138 -2.76 14.01 13.60
C ALA A 138 -1.41 13.54 13.05
N ILE A 139 -1.40 12.62 12.06
CA ILE A 139 -0.18 12.28 11.31
C ILE A 139 -0.46 12.35 9.81
N ASN A 140 0.38 13.06 9.06
CA ASN A 140 0.28 13.13 7.62
C ASN A 140 1.61 12.75 6.95
N LEU A 141 1.62 11.61 6.25
CA LEU A 141 2.75 11.14 5.45
C LEU A 141 2.64 11.70 4.03
N ARG A 142 3.43 12.73 3.71
CA ARG A 142 3.41 13.42 2.42
C ARG A 142 4.49 12.94 1.45
N ASN A 143 5.45 12.17 1.95
CA ASN A 143 6.58 11.62 1.21
C ASN A 143 6.98 10.24 1.77
N GLY A 144 7.81 9.50 1.03
CA GLY A 144 8.32 8.19 1.46
C GLY A 144 9.61 7.79 0.72
N PRO A 145 10.27 6.69 1.11
CA PRO A 145 9.79 5.63 1.99
C PRO A 145 9.59 6.07 3.45
N ALA A 146 8.62 5.46 4.14
CA ALA A 146 8.38 5.69 5.56
C ALA A 146 7.66 4.51 6.21
N ILE A 147 7.84 4.34 7.52
CA ILE A 147 7.09 3.37 8.32
C ILE A 147 6.58 4.00 9.61
N VAL A 148 5.30 3.77 9.89
CA VAL A 148 4.65 4.13 11.16
C VAL A 148 4.24 2.83 11.82
N ASP A 149 4.82 2.53 12.97
CA ASP A 149 4.65 1.25 13.67
C ASP A 149 4.26 1.46 15.13
N HIS A 150 3.20 0.79 15.59
CA HIS A 150 2.76 0.87 16.99
C HIS A 150 2.45 2.30 17.47
N CYS A 151 2.03 3.22 16.61
CA CYS A 151 1.62 4.56 17.04
C CYS A 151 0.14 4.58 17.48
N SER A 152 -0.20 5.41 18.46
CA SER A 152 -1.58 5.74 18.83
C SER A 152 -1.94 7.13 18.36
N VAL A 153 -2.94 7.22 17.49
CA VAL A 153 -3.26 8.44 16.76
C VAL A 153 -4.74 8.74 16.92
N SER A 154 -5.07 9.91 17.45
CA SER A 154 -6.45 10.26 17.79
C SER A 154 -6.72 11.76 17.76
N TRP A 155 -7.99 12.13 17.87
CA TRP A 155 -8.46 13.50 18.10
C TRP A 155 -8.00 14.50 17.03
N ALA A 156 -7.83 14.05 15.78
CA ALA A 156 -7.69 14.92 14.63
C ALA A 156 -9.03 15.60 14.28
N THR A 157 -8.96 16.79 13.72
CA THR A 157 -10.14 17.59 13.30
C THR A 157 -10.45 17.45 11.81
N ASP A 158 -9.58 16.77 11.05
CA ASP A 158 -9.81 16.30 9.68
C ASP A 158 -9.57 14.77 9.60
N GLU A 159 -8.44 14.29 9.06
CA GLU A 159 -8.08 12.87 9.08
C GLU A 159 -7.15 12.48 10.23
N THR A 160 -7.33 11.30 10.80
CA THR A 160 -6.48 10.87 11.93
C THR A 160 -5.07 10.50 11.47
N LEU A 161 -4.94 9.68 10.42
CA LEU A 161 -3.65 9.35 9.82
C LEU A 161 -3.78 9.30 8.30
N SER A 162 -3.14 10.22 7.58
CA SER A 162 -3.21 10.31 6.12
C SER A 162 -1.89 9.93 5.43
N ILE A 163 -2.01 9.43 4.19
CA ILE A 163 -0.87 9.07 3.32
C ILE A 163 -1.11 9.67 1.94
N ILE A 164 -0.46 10.78 1.63
CA ILE A 164 -0.84 11.62 0.49
C ILE A 164 0.36 12.08 -0.32
N HIS A 165 0.08 12.69 -1.46
CA HIS A 165 1.08 13.31 -2.34
C HIS A 165 2.15 12.29 -2.77
N ARG A 166 3.44 12.62 -2.56
CA ARG A 166 4.58 11.86 -3.09
C ARG A 166 4.90 10.62 -2.26
N ALA A 167 4.11 10.32 -1.23
CA ALA A 167 4.24 9.10 -0.47
C ALA A 167 4.29 7.87 -1.41
N SER A 168 5.30 7.05 -1.19
CA SER A 168 5.59 5.81 -1.92
C SER A 168 6.46 4.95 -1.03
N ALA A 169 6.32 3.62 -1.11
CA ALA A 169 7.01 2.68 -0.24
C ALA A 169 6.72 2.97 1.25
N VAL A 170 5.42 3.04 1.59
CA VAL A 170 4.95 3.36 2.94
C VAL A 170 4.33 2.15 3.62
N THR A 171 4.57 1.98 4.92
CA THR A 171 3.82 1.04 5.76
C THR A 171 3.27 1.69 7.02
N VAL A 172 2.00 1.41 7.30
CA VAL A 172 1.38 1.66 8.60
C VAL A 172 1.05 0.30 9.20
N GLN A 173 1.68 -0.04 10.33
CA GLN A 173 1.49 -1.34 10.97
C GLN A 173 1.27 -1.22 12.48
N HIS A 174 0.42 -2.09 13.03
CA HIS A 174 0.18 -2.15 14.48
C HIS A 174 -0.28 -0.82 15.11
N CYS A 175 -0.87 0.09 14.33
CA CYS A 175 -1.29 1.42 14.81
C CYS A 175 -2.73 1.43 15.31
N LEU A 176 -2.97 2.17 16.39
CA LEU A 176 -4.32 2.49 16.87
C LEU A 176 -4.73 3.83 16.29
N ILE A 177 -5.64 3.82 15.33
CA ILE A 177 -6.18 5.00 14.66
C ILE A 177 -7.62 5.13 15.16
N ALA A 178 -7.88 6.09 16.04
CA ALA A 178 -9.14 6.13 16.75
C ALA A 178 -9.63 7.55 17.05
N GLU A 179 -10.95 7.72 17.16
CA GLU A 179 -11.57 8.95 17.68
C GLU A 179 -11.18 10.23 16.94
N SER A 180 -11.41 10.27 15.62
CA SER A 180 -11.47 11.56 14.91
C SER A 180 -12.59 12.43 15.47
N LEU A 181 -12.38 13.73 15.59
CA LEU A 181 -13.38 14.67 16.10
C LEU A 181 -14.36 15.03 15.00
N ASN A 182 -15.63 14.65 15.15
CA ASN A 182 -16.58 14.69 14.03
C ASN A 182 -17.18 16.07 13.79
N ARG A 183 -17.93 16.64 14.74
CA ARG A 183 -18.52 17.98 14.64
C ARG A 183 -17.71 19.01 15.42
N SER A 184 -16.42 19.05 15.13
CA SER A 184 -15.47 19.97 15.75
C SER A 184 -15.34 21.26 14.94
N VAL A 185 -14.11 21.69 14.65
CA VAL A 185 -13.78 22.99 14.03
C VAL A 185 -13.78 22.99 12.50
N HIS A 186 -14.04 21.84 11.85
CA HIS A 186 -13.94 21.71 10.40
C HIS A 186 -15.05 22.49 9.66
N HIS A 187 -14.68 23.31 8.66
CA HIS A 187 -15.58 24.23 7.95
C HIS A 187 -16.75 23.55 7.21
N LYS A 188 -16.57 22.28 6.82
CA LYS A 188 -17.63 21.45 6.19
C LYS A 188 -18.63 20.85 7.18
N GLY A 189 -18.51 21.10 8.49
CA GLY A 189 -19.34 20.48 9.52
C GLY A 189 -18.80 19.12 9.93
N ALA A 190 -19.66 18.10 10.02
CA ALA A 190 -19.26 16.73 10.40
C ALA A 190 -18.16 16.17 9.47
N HIS A 191 -16.96 15.94 10.02
CA HIS A 191 -15.75 15.59 9.26
C HIS A 191 -14.75 14.72 10.04
N GLY A 192 -15.22 13.78 10.87
CA GLY A 192 -14.31 12.91 11.62
C GLY A 192 -13.83 11.71 10.80
N TYR A 193 -12.62 11.73 10.25
CA TYR A 193 -12.14 10.68 9.34
C TYR A 193 -10.90 9.91 9.83
N GLY A 194 -10.83 8.63 9.44
CA GLY A 194 -9.71 7.75 9.78
C GLY A 194 -8.47 8.05 8.94
N THR A 195 -8.49 7.67 7.65
CA THR A 195 -7.35 7.74 6.74
C THR A 195 -7.75 8.06 5.31
N LEU A 196 -7.19 9.14 4.76
CA LEU A 196 -7.17 9.43 3.33
C LEU A 196 -5.86 8.93 2.72
N ILE A 197 -5.96 8.16 1.63
CA ILE A 197 -4.78 7.67 0.89
C ILE A 197 -4.81 8.23 -0.53
N THR A 198 -3.95 9.20 -0.82
CA THR A 198 -3.76 9.80 -2.16
C THR A 198 -2.29 9.79 -2.57
N ALA A 199 -1.63 8.67 -2.27
CA ALA A 199 -0.22 8.46 -2.47
C ALA A 199 0.09 8.14 -3.95
N THR A 200 1.18 8.68 -4.49
CA THR A 200 1.62 8.35 -5.87
C THR A 200 2.20 6.95 -6.03
N GLY A 201 2.57 6.29 -4.92
CA GLY A 201 3.24 5.00 -4.94
C GLY A 201 2.53 3.90 -4.15
N ASP A 202 3.32 2.93 -3.69
CA ASP A 202 2.81 1.72 -3.03
C ASP A 202 2.67 1.90 -1.52
N VAL A 203 1.55 1.44 -0.98
CA VAL A 203 1.21 1.57 0.44
C VAL A 203 0.76 0.23 1.02
N SER A 204 1.27 -0.13 2.19
CA SER A 204 0.74 -1.21 3.02
C SER A 204 0.11 -0.63 4.29
N VAL A 205 -1.08 -1.11 4.66
CA VAL A 205 -1.68 -0.87 5.97
C VAL A 205 -2.12 -2.22 6.53
N HIS A 206 -1.54 -2.63 7.65
CA HIS A 206 -1.88 -3.92 8.24
C HIS A 206 -1.82 -3.97 9.75
N HIS A 207 -2.48 -4.97 10.34
CA HIS A 207 -2.53 -5.19 11.79
C HIS A 207 -2.88 -3.93 12.57
N SER A 208 -3.66 -3.01 11.98
CA SER A 208 -4.02 -1.73 12.59
C SER A 208 -5.51 -1.71 12.95
N VAL A 209 -5.86 -0.88 13.92
CA VAL A 209 -7.25 -0.68 14.36
C VAL A 209 -7.72 0.69 13.89
N TYR A 210 -8.89 0.72 13.25
CA TYR A 210 -9.68 1.91 12.97
C TYR A 210 -10.90 1.91 13.89
N ALA A 211 -11.07 2.93 14.73
CA ALA A 211 -12.18 2.97 15.68
C ALA A 211 -12.82 4.35 15.81
N PHE A 212 -14.16 4.40 15.85
CA PHE A 212 -14.90 5.62 16.19
C PHE A 212 -14.68 6.79 15.23
N HIS A 213 -14.70 6.50 13.93
CA HIS A 213 -14.65 7.49 12.86
C HIS A 213 -16.00 7.60 12.14
N GLU A 214 -16.34 8.78 11.63
CA GLU A 214 -17.51 8.93 10.75
C GLU A 214 -17.32 8.10 9.47
N SER A 215 -16.14 8.15 8.86
CA SER A 215 -15.87 7.44 7.59
C SER A 215 -14.36 7.36 7.28
N ARG A 216 -14.03 6.96 6.04
CA ARG A 216 -12.68 6.83 5.48
C ARG A 216 -11.79 5.87 6.29
N ASN A 217 -12.22 4.62 6.44
CA ASN A 217 -11.49 3.59 7.21
C ASN A 217 -11.00 2.40 6.36
N PRO A 218 -10.34 2.58 5.18
CA PRO A 218 -9.76 3.81 4.65
C PRO A 218 -10.56 4.40 3.47
N ARG A 219 -10.14 5.58 2.96
CA ARG A 219 -10.51 6.09 1.64
C ARG A 219 -9.29 6.20 0.71
N PRO A 220 -9.02 5.19 -0.13
CA PRO A 220 -7.96 5.25 -1.12
C PRO A 220 -8.39 5.91 -2.44
N LYS A 221 -7.46 6.66 -3.05
CA LYS A 221 -7.61 7.30 -4.36
C LYS A 221 -6.28 7.25 -5.12
N ASP A 222 -6.32 6.87 -6.38
CA ASP A 222 -5.18 6.87 -7.32
C ASP A 222 -3.94 6.12 -6.81
N VAL A 223 -4.14 4.99 -6.11
CA VAL A 223 -3.09 4.29 -5.34
C VAL A 223 -3.08 2.78 -5.57
N ARG A 224 -1.92 2.14 -5.37
CA ARG A 224 -1.80 0.70 -5.14
C ARG A 224 -1.67 0.43 -3.65
N LEU A 225 -2.66 -0.26 -3.09
CA LEU A 225 -2.83 -0.46 -1.65
C LEU A 225 -2.86 -1.96 -1.29
N ASP A 226 -2.02 -2.35 -0.35
CA ASP A 226 -2.12 -3.63 0.35
C ASP A 226 -2.73 -3.39 1.75
N PHE A 227 -4.04 -3.63 1.88
CA PHE A 227 -4.81 -3.37 3.11
C PHE A 227 -5.25 -4.70 3.73
N ARG A 228 -4.54 -5.14 4.76
CA ARG A 228 -4.70 -6.51 5.27
C ARG A 228 -4.74 -6.62 6.78
N HIS A 229 -5.51 -7.57 7.31
CA HIS A 229 -5.50 -7.88 8.74
C HIS A 229 -5.74 -6.65 9.64
N ASN A 230 -6.60 -5.72 9.21
CA ASN A 230 -7.02 -4.58 10.01
C ASN A 230 -8.36 -4.87 10.68
N LEU A 231 -8.62 -4.22 11.82
CA LEU A 231 -9.94 -4.18 12.45
C LEU A 231 -10.56 -2.80 12.23
N ILE A 232 -11.75 -2.77 11.65
CA ILE A 232 -12.56 -1.55 11.48
C ILE A 232 -13.77 -1.66 12.41
N TYR A 233 -13.84 -0.80 13.41
CA TYR A 233 -14.77 -0.91 14.52
C TYR A 233 -15.59 0.37 14.71
N GLY A 234 -16.92 0.26 14.80
CA GLY A 234 -17.81 1.36 15.17
C GLY A 234 -17.66 2.62 14.31
N TRP A 235 -18.06 2.55 13.04
CA TRP A 235 -18.04 3.69 12.12
C TRP A 235 -19.41 4.39 12.00
N GLY A 236 -19.43 5.62 11.47
CA GLY A 236 -20.66 6.38 11.22
C GLY A 236 -21.33 6.01 9.90
N ASP A 237 -20.82 6.55 8.79
CA ASP A 237 -21.36 6.38 7.45
C ASP A 237 -20.83 5.12 6.74
N GLN A 238 -19.51 4.92 6.69
CA GLN A 238 -18.92 3.82 5.92
C GLN A 238 -17.67 3.22 6.58
N PRO A 239 -17.49 1.89 6.51
CA PRO A 239 -16.30 1.21 7.02
C PRO A 239 -15.08 1.41 6.12
N GLY A 240 -15.23 2.00 4.94
CA GLY A 240 -14.18 2.20 3.96
C GLY A 240 -14.80 2.29 2.56
N TYR A 241 -14.21 3.09 1.68
CA TYR A 241 -14.79 3.28 0.35
C TYR A 241 -13.84 3.82 -0.73
N ALA A 242 -14.17 3.50 -1.98
CA ALA A 242 -13.64 4.14 -3.18
C ALA A 242 -14.77 4.47 -4.17
N TYR A 243 -14.57 5.48 -5.01
CA TYR A 243 -15.48 5.85 -6.10
C TYR A 243 -14.74 5.72 -7.45
N GLU A 244 -14.94 6.67 -8.38
CA GLU A 244 -14.32 6.68 -9.73
C GLU A 244 -12.79 6.87 -9.74
N ASP A 245 -12.13 6.79 -8.59
CA ASP A 245 -10.67 6.91 -8.47
C ASP A 245 -9.97 5.65 -9.01
N PHE A 246 -8.76 5.80 -9.56
CA PHE A 246 -7.97 4.63 -9.95
C PHE A 246 -7.52 3.88 -8.69
N LEU A 247 -7.83 2.58 -8.57
CA LEU A 247 -7.47 1.82 -7.38
C LEU A 247 -7.01 0.42 -7.75
N GLN A 248 -5.88 0.00 -7.19
CA GLN A 248 -5.52 -1.41 -7.11
C GLN A 248 -5.36 -1.80 -5.65
N MET A 249 -6.18 -2.73 -5.19
CA MET A 249 -6.23 -3.02 -3.77
C MET A 249 -6.28 -4.51 -3.47
N ASN A 250 -5.40 -4.97 -2.60
CA ASN A 250 -5.63 -6.19 -1.84
C ASN A 250 -6.38 -5.80 -0.56
N HIS A 251 -7.63 -6.23 -0.41
CA HIS A 251 -8.42 -6.08 0.81
C HIS A 251 -8.60 -7.47 1.44
N VAL A 252 -7.63 -7.88 2.27
CA VAL A 252 -7.50 -9.29 2.66
C VAL A 252 -7.48 -9.46 4.18
N GLY A 253 -8.30 -10.37 4.69
CA GLY A 253 -8.18 -10.80 6.09
C GLY A 253 -8.62 -9.74 7.11
N ASN A 254 -9.36 -8.71 6.69
CA ASN A 254 -9.81 -7.62 7.58
C ASN A 254 -11.05 -8.02 8.37
N ALA A 255 -11.16 -7.54 9.60
CA ALA A 255 -12.35 -7.68 10.43
C ALA A 255 -13.14 -6.36 10.46
N VAL A 256 -14.46 -6.44 10.29
CA VAL A 256 -15.37 -5.30 10.44
C VAL A 256 -16.39 -5.56 11.55
N GLU A 257 -16.50 -4.66 12.52
CA GLU A 257 -17.40 -4.81 13.66
C GLU A 257 -18.24 -3.52 13.84
N PRO A 258 -19.48 -3.50 13.34
CA PRO A 258 -20.34 -2.33 13.44
C PRO A 258 -20.86 -2.14 14.87
N LEU A 259 -21.13 -0.89 15.23
CA LEU A 259 -21.94 -0.55 16.40
C LEU A 259 -23.37 -0.20 15.98
N ALA A 260 -24.27 0.00 16.95
CA ALA A 260 -25.70 0.23 16.67
C ALA A 260 -25.98 1.44 15.76
N TYR A 261 -25.08 2.43 15.73
CA TYR A 261 -25.19 3.62 14.87
C TYR A 261 -24.55 3.44 13.49
N SER A 262 -23.80 2.36 13.25
CA SER A 262 -23.06 2.16 12.02
C SER A 262 -23.99 1.91 10.83
N ARG A 263 -23.82 2.71 9.78
CA ARG A 263 -24.52 2.52 8.50
C ARG A 263 -23.83 1.46 7.65
N ALA A 264 -24.62 0.80 6.79
CA ALA A 264 -24.16 -0.32 5.98
C ALA A 264 -23.36 -1.37 6.79
N PRO A 265 -23.92 -1.90 7.90
CA PRO A 265 -23.22 -2.79 8.82
C PRO A 265 -22.82 -4.14 8.21
N ASP A 266 -23.32 -4.45 7.01
CA ASP A 266 -23.08 -5.69 6.27
C ASP A 266 -22.04 -5.53 5.14
N CYS A 267 -21.25 -4.46 5.19
CA CYS A 267 -20.24 -4.16 4.18
C CYS A 267 -18.84 -4.15 4.79
N ALA A 268 -17.88 -4.76 4.09
CA ALA A 268 -16.47 -4.65 4.45
C ALA A 268 -15.82 -3.42 3.81
N PHE A 269 -16.18 -3.12 2.57
CA PHE A 269 -15.66 -1.97 1.82
C PHE A 269 -16.63 -1.58 0.71
N ASN A 270 -16.94 -0.28 0.57
CA ASN A 270 -17.85 0.22 -0.47
C ASN A 270 -17.11 0.61 -1.75
N VAL A 271 -17.70 0.31 -2.89
CA VAL A 271 -17.15 0.60 -4.21
C VAL A 271 -18.18 1.27 -5.10
N GLY A 272 -17.84 2.46 -5.59
CA GLY A 272 -18.51 3.09 -6.71
C GLY A 272 -17.53 3.21 -7.88
N GLY A 273 -18.05 3.24 -9.10
CA GLY A 273 -17.21 3.48 -10.28
C GLY A 273 -16.41 2.28 -10.77
N ALA A 274 -16.03 2.36 -12.05
CA ALA A 274 -15.46 1.22 -12.78
C ALA A 274 -13.93 1.18 -12.77
N ASN A 275 -13.28 2.16 -12.12
CA ASN A 275 -11.82 2.36 -12.16
C ASN A 275 -11.06 1.58 -11.07
N ALA A 276 -11.77 1.02 -10.09
CA ALA A 276 -11.18 0.18 -9.06
C ALA A 276 -10.96 -1.26 -9.53
N ARG A 277 -9.87 -1.89 -9.08
CA ARG A 277 -9.61 -3.33 -9.17
C ARG A 277 -9.22 -3.83 -7.80
N ILE A 278 -10.06 -4.66 -7.18
CA ILE A 278 -9.91 -5.07 -5.79
C ILE A 278 -9.94 -6.59 -5.70
N TYR A 279 -8.85 -7.15 -5.18
CA TYR A 279 -8.83 -8.52 -4.69
C TYR A 279 -9.32 -8.52 -3.25
N ALA A 280 -10.47 -9.16 -3.00
CA ALA A 280 -11.06 -9.22 -1.68
C ALA A 280 -11.20 -10.67 -1.23
N ALA A 281 -10.54 -11.02 -0.12
CA ALA A 281 -10.55 -12.36 0.45
C ALA A 281 -10.53 -12.32 1.98
N ASP A 282 -11.12 -13.33 2.62
CA ASP A 282 -11.07 -13.57 4.06
C ASP A 282 -11.47 -12.37 4.96
N ASN A 283 -12.31 -11.47 4.46
CA ASN A 283 -12.82 -10.37 5.29
C ASN A 283 -14.03 -10.86 6.09
N LEU A 284 -14.02 -10.63 7.40
CA LEU A 284 -15.06 -11.13 8.30
C LEU A 284 -15.79 -9.99 8.98
N ARG A 285 -17.12 -10.09 9.03
CA ARG A 285 -17.92 -9.30 9.97
C ARG A 285 -17.96 -9.99 11.33
N LEU A 286 -17.63 -9.27 12.39
CA LEU A 286 -17.73 -9.72 13.77
C LEU A 286 -19.05 -9.24 14.40
N GLY A 287 -19.59 -10.01 15.35
CA GLY A 287 -20.77 -9.63 16.15
C GLY A 287 -21.75 -10.79 16.42
N PRO A 288 -22.72 -10.62 17.34
CA PRO A 288 -23.56 -11.70 17.87
C PRO A 288 -24.43 -12.43 16.84
N GLU A 289 -24.81 -11.74 15.76
CA GLU A 289 -25.66 -12.26 14.68
C GLU A 289 -24.86 -12.68 13.44
N ALA A 290 -23.57 -12.34 13.38
CA ALA A 290 -22.69 -12.65 12.27
C ALA A 290 -22.09 -14.05 12.49
N GLY A 291 -22.79 -15.08 12.00
CA GLY A 291 -22.04 -16.27 11.54
C GLY A 291 -20.93 -15.82 10.58
N LEU A 292 -19.84 -16.59 10.43
CA LEU A 292 -18.71 -16.28 9.55
C LEU A 292 -19.19 -16.11 8.09
N VAL A 293 -19.60 -14.90 7.71
CA VAL A 293 -19.93 -14.53 6.34
C VAL A 293 -18.71 -13.82 5.80
N ASN A 294 -18.11 -14.38 4.76
CA ASN A 294 -17.08 -13.70 3.96
C ASN A 294 -17.74 -12.45 3.37
N GLN A 295 -17.51 -11.31 4.02
CA GLN A 295 -18.16 -10.07 3.64
C GLN A 295 -17.38 -9.46 2.47
N GLY A 296 -18.05 -9.43 1.33
CA GLY A 296 -17.51 -8.91 0.10
C GLY A 296 -17.55 -7.39 0.03
N LEU A 297 -17.11 -6.91 -1.12
CA LEU A 297 -17.29 -5.53 -1.56
C LEU A 297 -18.78 -5.22 -1.69
N CYS A 298 -19.19 -4.00 -1.33
CA CYS A 298 -20.55 -3.50 -1.48
C CYS A 298 -20.62 -2.41 -2.54
N ALA A 299 -21.70 -2.38 -3.34
CA ALA A 299 -21.92 -1.27 -4.24
C ALA A 299 -22.26 0.00 -3.43
N SER A 300 -21.52 1.08 -3.68
CA SER A 300 -21.77 2.38 -3.08
C SER A 300 -23.14 2.93 -3.50
N ARG A 301 -23.70 3.84 -2.69
CA ARG A 301 -24.96 4.52 -3.01
C ARG A 301 -24.87 5.19 -4.39
N GLY A 302 -25.82 4.90 -5.27
CA GLY A 302 -25.86 5.42 -6.65
C GLY A 302 -25.35 4.45 -7.70
N TYR A 303 -24.73 3.33 -7.31
CA TYR A 303 -24.29 2.26 -8.19
C TYR A 303 -25.08 0.98 -7.93
N GLY A 304 -25.39 0.22 -8.99
CA GLY A 304 -26.02 -1.09 -8.84
C GLY A 304 -25.00 -2.20 -8.54
N PRO A 305 -25.48 -3.39 -8.12
CA PRO A 305 -24.63 -4.52 -7.74
C PRO A 305 -23.71 -5.02 -8.87
N GLU A 306 -24.03 -4.71 -10.14
CA GLU A 306 -23.21 -5.03 -11.31
C GLU A 306 -21.79 -4.47 -11.22
N ILE A 307 -21.59 -3.36 -10.51
CA ILE A 307 -20.26 -2.75 -10.36
C ILE A 307 -19.28 -3.71 -9.67
N LEU A 308 -19.78 -4.60 -8.81
CA LEU A 308 -18.97 -5.58 -8.10
C LEU A 308 -18.28 -6.56 -9.05
N ALA A 309 -18.96 -6.94 -10.14
CA ALA A 309 -18.39 -7.82 -11.15
C ALA A 309 -17.30 -7.11 -11.99
N VAL A 310 -17.33 -5.77 -12.05
CA VAL A 310 -16.34 -4.96 -12.78
C VAL A 310 -15.09 -4.73 -11.93
N VAL A 311 -15.27 -4.41 -10.66
CA VAL A 311 -14.15 -4.02 -9.79
C VAL A 311 -13.46 -5.21 -9.15
N ARG A 312 -14.15 -6.34 -8.97
CA ARG A 312 -13.53 -7.53 -8.35
C ARG A 312 -12.53 -8.16 -9.30
N VAL A 313 -11.37 -8.53 -8.76
CA VAL A 313 -10.41 -9.38 -9.45
C VAL A 313 -10.20 -10.67 -8.67
N ASP A 314 -9.96 -11.77 -9.36
CA ASP A 314 -9.81 -13.10 -8.75
C ASP A 314 -8.39 -13.36 -8.24
N THR A 315 -7.53 -12.36 -8.27
CA THR A 315 -6.10 -12.53 -8.01
C THR A 315 -5.50 -11.34 -7.26
N PRO A 316 -4.75 -11.58 -6.17
CA PRO A 316 -4.08 -10.51 -5.46
C PRO A 316 -3.03 -9.83 -6.32
N PHE A 317 -2.89 -8.53 -6.10
CA PHE A 317 -1.78 -7.74 -6.63
C PHE A 317 -0.48 -8.12 -5.91
N PRO A 318 0.67 -8.11 -6.59
CA PRO A 318 1.97 -8.29 -5.95
C PRO A 318 2.20 -7.24 -4.87
N ALA A 319 2.48 -7.68 -3.65
CA ALA A 319 2.83 -6.86 -2.50
C ALA A 319 3.91 -7.58 -1.67
N PRO A 320 4.73 -6.85 -0.89
CA PRO A 320 5.62 -7.43 0.10
C PRO A 320 4.87 -8.33 1.08
N ALA A 321 5.62 -9.24 1.70
CA ALA A 321 5.04 -10.15 2.67
C ALA A 321 4.50 -9.38 3.88
N VAL A 322 3.37 -9.85 4.38
CA VAL A 322 2.82 -9.51 5.69
C VAL A 322 2.49 -10.83 6.36
N THR A 323 2.89 -10.98 7.63
CA THR A 323 2.63 -12.19 8.41
C THR A 323 1.12 -12.37 8.55
N PRO A 324 0.54 -13.50 8.11
CA PRO A 324 -0.91 -13.63 8.11
C PRO A 324 -1.45 -13.94 9.50
N THR A 325 -2.51 -13.24 9.88
CA THR A 325 -3.29 -13.51 11.10
C THR A 325 -4.66 -14.06 10.72
N PRO A 326 -5.06 -15.25 11.23
CA PRO A 326 -6.40 -15.76 11.01
C PRO A 326 -7.44 -14.74 11.48
N THR A 327 -8.33 -14.32 10.59
CA THR A 327 -9.22 -13.16 10.81
C THR A 327 -10.14 -13.37 12.02
N GLU A 328 -10.50 -14.60 12.35
CA GLU A 328 -11.29 -14.93 13.54
C GLU A 328 -10.55 -14.70 14.87
N LYS A 329 -9.21 -14.65 14.85
CA LYS A 329 -8.38 -14.35 16.02
C LYS A 329 -7.89 -12.91 16.04
N LEU A 330 -8.02 -12.20 14.92
CA LEU A 330 -7.42 -10.89 14.69
C LEU A 330 -7.80 -9.88 15.79
N LYS A 331 -9.08 -9.78 16.17
CA LYS A 331 -9.52 -8.84 17.21
C LYS A 331 -8.77 -9.05 18.53
N GLY A 332 -8.66 -10.30 18.99
CA GLY A 332 -7.96 -10.62 20.24
C GLY A 332 -6.49 -10.23 20.20
N GLU A 333 -5.81 -10.55 19.10
CA GLU A 333 -4.39 -10.21 18.90
C GLU A 333 -4.16 -8.69 18.83
N LEU A 334 -5.01 -7.97 18.11
CA LEU A 334 -4.91 -6.51 18.01
C LEU A 334 -5.15 -5.81 19.35
N LEU A 335 -6.10 -6.30 20.17
CA LEU A 335 -6.32 -5.75 21.50
C LEU A 335 -5.09 -5.86 22.40
N GLU A 336 -4.19 -6.80 22.15
CA GLU A 336 -2.93 -6.95 22.90
C GLU A 336 -1.77 -6.13 22.30
N THR A 337 -1.72 -6.01 20.98
CA THR A 337 -0.51 -5.52 20.28
C THR A 337 -0.61 -4.09 19.77
N VAL A 338 -1.79 -3.59 19.45
CA VAL A 338 -1.94 -2.33 18.72
C VAL A 338 -1.63 -1.08 19.56
N GLY A 339 -1.17 -0.02 18.88
CA GLY A 339 -0.93 1.31 19.43
C GLY A 339 0.39 1.40 20.19
N ALA A 340 0.58 2.53 20.87
CA ALA A 340 1.74 2.82 21.69
C ALA A 340 1.74 1.98 22.97
N THR A 341 2.05 0.69 22.81
CA THR A 341 2.13 -0.32 23.88
C THR A 341 3.36 -0.17 24.75
N ARG A 342 4.41 0.48 24.23
CA ARG A 342 5.65 0.75 24.93
C ARG A 342 5.84 2.25 25.17
N PRO A 343 6.38 2.65 26.33
CA PRO A 343 6.71 1.80 27.50
C PRO A 343 5.48 1.20 28.19
N ALA A 344 4.31 1.86 28.11
CA ALA A 344 3.03 1.35 28.60
C ALA A 344 1.88 2.10 27.94
N ARG A 345 0.72 1.48 27.72
CA ARG A 345 -0.49 2.16 27.22
C ARG A 345 -1.05 3.17 28.23
N ASP A 346 -1.39 4.36 27.73
CA ASP A 346 -2.04 5.38 28.55
C ASP A 346 -3.53 5.12 28.78
N ALA A 347 -4.18 6.03 29.52
CA ALA A 347 -5.60 5.92 29.85
C ALA A 347 -6.54 6.00 28.64
N VAL A 348 -6.13 6.68 27.56
CA VAL A 348 -6.95 6.83 26.34
C VAL A 348 -6.96 5.53 25.56
N ASP A 349 -5.78 4.97 25.28
CA ASP A 349 -5.66 3.71 24.54
C ASP A 349 -6.37 2.57 25.29
N ARG A 350 -6.18 2.50 26.62
CA ARG A 350 -6.88 1.51 27.47
C ARG A 350 -8.40 1.67 27.41
N ARG A 351 -8.92 2.90 27.39
CA ARG A 351 -10.36 3.16 27.28
C ARG A 351 -10.91 2.72 25.93
N VAL A 352 -10.27 3.13 24.84
CA VAL A 352 -10.68 2.80 23.46
C VAL A 352 -10.69 1.28 23.26
N LEU A 353 -9.60 0.60 23.60
CA LEU A 353 -9.51 -0.85 23.44
C LEU A 353 -10.48 -1.60 24.37
N GLY A 354 -10.69 -1.12 25.60
CA GLY A 354 -11.70 -1.67 26.50
C GLY A 354 -13.15 -1.43 26.04
N GLN A 355 -13.42 -0.40 25.24
CA GLN A 355 -14.71 -0.21 24.57
C GLN A 355 -14.86 -1.20 23.40
N ILE A 356 -13.82 -1.40 22.60
CA ILE A 356 -13.79 -2.39 21.51
C ILE A 356 -14.04 -3.81 22.03
N GLU A 357 -13.37 -4.18 23.13
CA GLU A 357 -13.54 -5.49 23.76
C GLU A 357 -14.99 -5.73 24.20
N ARG A 358 -15.65 -4.70 24.74
CA ARG A 358 -17.03 -4.80 25.27
C ARG A 358 -18.12 -4.58 24.22
N GLY A 359 -17.77 -4.23 22.98
CA GLY A 359 -18.79 -3.93 21.95
C GLY A 359 -19.48 -2.57 22.18
N GLU A 360 -18.76 -1.61 22.77
CA GLU A 360 -19.25 -0.27 23.11
C GLU A 360 -18.47 0.85 22.41
N GLY A 361 -18.87 2.10 22.64
CA GLY A 361 -18.19 3.33 22.21
C GLY A 361 -19.06 4.20 21.30
N GLU A 362 -18.61 5.41 21.03
CA GLU A 362 -19.33 6.42 20.25
C GLU A 362 -18.35 7.35 19.52
N ILE A 363 -18.83 8.01 18.47
CA ILE A 363 -18.07 9.04 17.77
C ILE A 363 -18.21 10.34 18.56
N ILE A 364 -17.08 11.00 18.84
CA ILE A 364 -17.00 12.21 19.65
C ILE A 364 -16.78 13.46 18.80
N ASP A 365 -17.13 14.63 19.33
CA ASP A 365 -16.96 15.93 18.67
C ASP A 365 -15.81 16.75 19.25
N SER A 366 -15.35 16.43 20.47
CA SER A 366 -14.18 17.02 21.14
C SER A 366 -13.50 16.04 22.08
N GLN A 367 -12.17 16.12 22.20
CA GLN A 367 -11.41 15.36 23.21
C GLN A 367 -11.91 15.58 24.64
N SER A 368 -12.55 16.74 24.90
CA SER A 368 -13.08 17.07 26.23
C SER A 368 -14.24 16.17 26.68
N GLU A 369 -14.95 15.53 25.75
CA GLU A 369 -16.06 14.60 26.04
C GLU A 369 -15.57 13.31 26.70
N VAL A 370 -14.30 12.96 26.48
CA VAL A 370 -13.65 11.76 26.99
C VAL A 370 -12.54 12.06 28.00
N GLY A 371 -12.50 13.29 28.52
CA GLY A 371 -11.59 13.73 29.58
C GLY A 371 -10.31 14.44 29.12
N GLY A 372 -10.04 14.51 27.81
CA GLY A 372 -8.84 15.15 27.25
C GLY A 372 -7.55 14.38 27.54
N TRP A 373 -6.40 15.04 27.34
CA TRP A 373 -5.09 14.44 27.54
C TRP A 373 -4.87 14.00 28.99
N PRO A 374 -4.58 12.72 29.26
CA PRO A 374 -4.29 12.25 30.60
C PRO A 374 -2.95 12.78 31.10
N GLU A 375 -2.81 12.88 32.43
CA GLU A 375 -1.50 12.97 33.06
C GLU A 375 -0.79 11.62 32.93
N LEU A 376 0.43 11.61 32.39
CA LEU A 376 1.22 10.39 32.22
C LEU A 376 2.11 10.18 33.44
N ALA A 377 2.05 8.99 34.03
CA ALA A 377 2.86 8.67 35.20
C ALA A 377 4.36 8.68 34.82
N ALA A 378 5.10 9.62 35.41
CA ALA A 378 6.53 9.78 35.17
C ALA A 378 7.35 8.66 35.85
N ALA A 379 8.48 8.35 35.24
CA ALA A 379 9.56 7.60 35.89
C ALA A 379 10.89 8.27 35.58
N GLU A 380 11.90 8.00 36.41
CA GLU A 380 13.25 8.44 36.14
C GLU A 380 13.79 7.71 34.88
N PRO A 381 14.41 8.43 33.93
CA PRO A 381 15.09 7.79 32.81
C PRO A 381 16.26 6.93 33.32
N PRO A 382 16.57 5.81 32.65
CA PRO A 382 17.78 5.04 32.95
C PRO A 382 19.05 5.89 32.88
N VAL A 383 20.05 5.51 33.66
CA VAL A 383 21.41 6.07 33.57
C VAL A 383 22.02 5.67 32.22
N ASP A 384 22.74 6.62 31.62
CA ASP A 384 23.35 6.65 30.29
C ASP A 384 24.47 7.70 30.42
N ASP A 385 25.62 7.23 30.90
CA ASP A 385 26.73 8.06 31.39
C ASP A 385 27.49 8.74 30.24
N ASP A 386 27.59 8.09 29.07
CA ASP A 386 28.30 8.58 27.89
C ASP A 386 27.42 9.27 26.84
N ALA A 387 26.11 9.30 27.09
CA ALA A 387 25.12 10.07 26.33
C ALA A 387 24.78 9.54 24.94
N ASP A 388 25.02 8.26 24.68
CA ASP A 388 24.81 7.65 23.37
C ASP A 388 23.38 7.13 23.12
N GLY A 389 22.54 7.21 24.15
CA GLY A 389 21.12 6.83 24.10
C GLY A 389 20.83 5.39 24.50
N MET A 390 21.84 4.58 24.81
CA MET A 390 21.69 3.26 25.40
C MET A 390 21.83 3.34 26.94
N PRO A 391 21.09 2.55 27.72
CA PRO A 391 21.28 2.51 29.17
C PRO A 391 22.51 1.70 29.60
N ASP A 392 23.31 2.20 30.55
CA ASP A 392 24.52 1.52 31.09
C ASP A 392 24.24 0.07 31.51
N ALA A 393 23.05 -0.18 32.05
CA ALA A 393 22.66 -1.49 32.55
C ALA A 393 22.44 -2.48 31.41
N TRP A 394 21.91 -2.02 30.28
CA TRP A 394 21.74 -2.83 29.07
C TRP A 394 23.09 -3.07 28.41
N GLU A 395 23.93 -2.04 28.27
CA GLU A 395 25.27 -2.17 27.69
C GLU A 395 26.13 -3.18 28.45
N ARG A 396 26.22 -3.06 29.78
CA ARG A 396 26.95 -4.04 30.62
C ARG A 396 26.41 -5.46 30.49
N ALA A 397 25.10 -5.61 30.31
CA ALA A 397 24.48 -6.92 30.14
C ALA A 397 24.82 -7.56 28.78
N HIS A 398 25.10 -6.75 27.76
CA HIS A 398 25.46 -7.16 26.41
C HIS A 398 26.94 -6.93 26.08
N GLY A 399 27.80 -6.79 27.11
CA GLY A 399 29.25 -6.73 26.97
C GLY A 399 29.81 -5.47 26.30
N LEU A 400 29.04 -4.40 26.26
CA LEU A 400 29.44 -3.06 25.82
C LEU A 400 30.02 -2.23 26.99
N ASP A 401 30.66 -1.10 26.69
CA ASP A 401 31.31 -0.23 27.67
C ASP A 401 30.52 1.08 27.86
N PRO A 402 29.80 1.29 28.98
CA PRO A 402 28.98 2.48 29.25
C PRO A 402 29.69 3.84 29.30
N ALA A 403 30.97 3.87 28.94
CA ALA A 403 31.80 5.06 28.88
C ALA A 403 32.26 5.37 27.43
N GLU A 404 31.85 4.57 26.44
CA GLU A 404 32.26 4.67 25.03
C GLU A 404 31.11 5.18 24.15
N GLY A 405 30.91 6.50 24.14
CA GLY A 405 29.70 7.10 23.55
C GLY A 405 29.53 7.02 22.02
N ASP A 406 30.42 6.35 21.29
CA ASP A 406 30.26 6.07 19.86
C ASP A 406 29.87 4.61 19.57
N ASP A 407 29.79 3.73 20.58
CA ASP A 407 29.51 2.31 20.37
C ASP A 407 28.03 2.02 20.02
N HIS A 408 27.10 2.97 20.25
CA HIS A 408 25.74 2.94 19.70
C HIS A 408 25.66 2.71 18.18
N ARG A 409 26.71 3.08 17.42
CA ARG A 409 26.85 2.86 15.97
C ARG A 409 27.48 1.52 15.61
N GLY A 410 28.00 0.80 16.59
CA GLY A 410 28.60 -0.52 16.42
C GLY A 410 27.57 -1.55 15.97
N ASP A 411 28.06 -2.58 15.28
CA ASP A 411 27.32 -3.76 14.83
C ASP A 411 28.23 -4.95 15.16
N ALA A 412 28.16 -5.40 16.42
CA ALA A 412 29.16 -6.32 16.96
C ALA A 412 29.05 -7.74 16.35
N ASP A 413 27.88 -8.10 15.83
CA ASP A 413 27.61 -9.42 15.26
C ASP A 413 27.53 -9.45 13.71
N GLY A 414 27.50 -8.27 13.08
CA GLY A 414 27.62 -8.08 11.64
C GLY A 414 26.32 -8.32 10.86
N ASP A 415 25.17 -8.23 11.53
CA ASP A 415 23.86 -8.43 10.90
C ASP A 415 23.30 -7.16 10.22
N GLY A 416 23.92 -6.00 10.49
CA GLY A 416 23.61 -4.70 9.92
C GLY A 416 22.75 -3.79 10.80
N TYR A 417 22.24 -4.25 11.94
CA TYR A 417 21.60 -3.42 12.96
C TYR A 417 22.66 -2.83 13.89
N THR A 418 22.50 -1.56 14.27
CA THR A 418 23.42 -0.96 15.25
C THR A 418 23.05 -1.37 16.69
N ASN A 419 23.98 -1.28 17.63
CA ASN A 419 23.73 -1.53 19.05
C ASN A 419 22.52 -0.74 19.58
N LEU A 420 22.35 0.51 19.12
CA LEU A 420 21.16 1.32 19.44
C LEU A 420 19.86 0.70 18.90
N GLU A 421 19.85 0.23 17.66
CA GLU A 421 18.69 -0.44 17.08
C GLU A 421 18.39 -1.76 17.80
N GLU A 422 19.41 -2.51 18.17
CA GLU A 422 19.28 -3.74 18.96
C GLU A 422 18.63 -3.47 20.32
N TRP A 423 19.11 -2.43 21.03
CA TRP A 423 18.48 -1.99 22.29
C TRP A 423 17.01 -1.58 22.10
N LEU A 424 16.72 -0.76 21.09
CA LEU A 424 15.36 -0.28 20.80
C LEU A 424 14.38 -1.39 20.41
N ASN A 425 14.90 -2.53 19.95
CA ASN A 425 14.12 -3.70 19.53
C ASN A 425 14.20 -4.88 20.51
N GLU A 426 14.92 -4.74 21.62
CA GLU A 426 15.17 -5.80 22.61
C GLU A 426 15.78 -7.06 21.99
N THR A 427 16.67 -6.88 21.00
CA THR A 427 17.47 -7.95 20.39
C THR A 427 18.89 -7.94 20.98
N ASP A 428 19.68 -8.96 20.64
CA ASP A 428 21.00 -9.20 21.25
C ASP A 428 22.11 -8.79 20.28
N PRO A 429 22.87 -7.71 20.56
CA PRO A 429 23.91 -7.21 19.65
C PRO A 429 25.11 -8.16 19.49
N GLN A 430 25.16 -9.26 20.25
CA GLN A 430 26.18 -10.31 20.10
C GLN A 430 25.70 -11.51 19.27
N THR A 431 24.41 -11.57 18.93
CA THR A 431 23.79 -12.71 18.28
C THR A 431 23.02 -12.26 17.05
N PRO A 432 23.52 -12.52 15.82
CA PRO A 432 22.94 -11.99 14.60
C PRO A 432 21.44 -12.22 14.54
N ALA A 433 20.65 -11.16 14.43
CA ALA A 433 19.26 -11.25 14.04
C ALA A 433 19.22 -11.91 12.66
N ARG A 434 18.82 -13.17 12.63
CA ARG A 434 18.89 -13.96 11.38
C ARG A 434 17.80 -13.53 10.43
N TRP A 435 18.03 -12.44 9.71
CA TRP A 435 17.21 -12.11 8.57
C TRP A 435 17.62 -12.94 7.35
N ILE A 436 16.70 -13.74 6.83
CA ILE A 436 16.90 -14.50 5.60
C ILE A 436 16.07 -13.85 4.51
N ALA A 437 16.74 -13.42 3.44
CA ALA A 437 16.07 -12.83 2.29
C ALA A 437 14.91 -13.71 1.79
N PRO A 438 13.75 -13.09 1.44
CA PRO A 438 12.64 -13.84 0.89
C PRO A 438 13.12 -14.59 -0.36
N PRO A 439 12.59 -15.80 -0.63
CA PRO A 439 12.88 -16.48 -1.88
C PRO A 439 12.54 -15.61 -3.10
N THR A 440 13.17 -15.90 -4.23
CA THR A 440 12.88 -15.26 -5.51
C THR A 440 12.29 -16.27 -6.48
N PHE A 441 11.49 -15.78 -7.42
CA PHE A 441 10.90 -16.61 -8.46
C PHE A 441 11.40 -16.20 -9.86
N ALA A 442 11.66 -17.18 -10.72
CA ALA A 442 12.00 -16.97 -12.13
C ALA A 442 11.22 -17.94 -13.04
N PRO A 443 10.54 -17.49 -14.11
CA PRO A 443 10.48 -16.11 -14.60
C PRO A 443 9.72 -15.19 -13.62
N ALA A 444 9.83 -13.88 -13.82
CA ALA A 444 9.29 -12.90 -12.88
C ALA A 444 7.79 -13.13 -12.59
N PRO A 445 7.33 -12.86 -11.35
CA PRO A 445 5.91 -12.86 -11.02
C PRO A 445 5.07 -12.06 -12.03
N GLY A 446 3.88 -12.54 -12.34
CA GLY A 446 2.97 -11.97 -13.34
C GLY A 446 3.27 -12.42 -14.78
N THR A 447 4.25 -13.31 -14.99
CA THR A 447 4.50 -13.93 -16.30
C THR A 447 3.30 -14.81 -16.68
N PRO A 448 2.53 -14.47 -17.72
CA PRO A 448 1.41 -15.29 -18.15
C PRO A 448 1.89 -16.54 -18.89
N PHE A 449 1.08 -17.59 -18.90
CA PHE A 449 1.36 -18.79 -19.67
C PHE A 449 0.07 -19.44 -20.19
N THR A 450 0.18 -20.38 -21.13
CA THR A 450 -0.96 -21.10 -21.71
C THR A 450 -1.04 -22.54 -21.22
N ASP A 451 -0.12 -23.38 -21.65
CA ASP A 451 -0.19 -24.82 -21.42
C ASP A 451 0.58 -25.23 -20.16
N SER A 452 1.83 -24.76 -20.04
CA SER A 452 2.64 -24.95 -18.84
C SER A 452 3.69 -23.86 -18.66
N LEU A 453 4.08 -23.60 -17.41
CA LEU A 453 5.18 -22.73 -17.04
C LEU A 453 6.11 -23.44 -16.07
N VAL A 454 7.42 -23.30 -16.26
CA VAL A 454 8.42 -23.78 -15.30
C VAL A 454 8.91 -22.59 -14.48
N VAL A 455 8.72 -22.67 -13.16
CA VAL A 455 9.13 -21.63 -12.20
C VAL A 455 10.25 -22.15 -11.32
N MET A 456 11.37 -21.44 -11.27
CA MET A 456 12.46 -21.65 -10.34
C MET A 456 12.20 -20.86 -9.07
N VAL A 457 12.44 -21.47 -7.91
CA VAL A 457 12.46 -20.80 -6.60
C VAL A 457 13.90 -20.81 -6.10
N SER A 458 14.42 -19.65 -5.68
CA SER A 458 15.78 -19.52 -5.16
C SER A 458 15.80 -18.76 -3.84
N ALA A 459 16.48 -19.29 -2.83
CA ALA A 459 16.64 -18.68 -1.51
C ALA A 459 18.10 -18.75 -1.01
N GLY A 460 19.05 -18.64 -1.94
CA GLY A 460 20.48 -18.81 -1.64
C GLY A 460 20.79 -20.23 -1.15
N ALA A 461 21.44 -20.34 0.02
CA ALA A 461 21.77 -21.63 0.64
C ALA A 461 20.62 -22.26 1.44
N TRP A 462 19.48 -21.56 1.57
CA TRP A 462 18.41 -21.95 2.48
C TRP A 462 17.31 -22.78 1.79
N PRO A 463 16.73 -23.78 2.48
CA PRO A 463 15.60 -24.54 1.95
C PRO A 463 14.31 -23.69 2.01
N ALA A 464 13.82 -23.25 0.86
CA ALA A 464 12.52 -22.58 0.76
C ALA A 464 11.38 -23.60 0.80
N HIS A 465 10.38 -23.34 1.65
CA HIS A 465 9.09 -24.00 1.69
C HIS A 465 8.13 -23.27 0.75
N VAL A 466 7.34 -24.01 -0.04
CA VAL A 466 6.49 -23.45 -1.09
C VAL A 466 5.07 -23.98 -1.03
N THR A 467 4.11 -23.12 -1.34
CA THR A 467 2.69 -23.45 -1.56
C THR A 467 2.29 -22.97 -2.95
N ARG A 468 1.22 -23.52 -3.55
CA ARG A 468 0.77 -23.17 -4.92
C ARG A 468 -0.60 -22.53 -4.98
N ASP A 469 -1.34 -22.61 -3.89
CA ASP A 469 -2.72 -22.18 -3.70
C ASP A 469 -2.82 -20.84 -2.98
N GLY A 470 -1.69 -20.17 -2.73
CA GLY A 470 -1.64 -18.89 -2.04
C GLY A 470 -1.71 -19.01 -0.51
N THR A 471 -1.74 -20.21 0.04
CA THR A 471 -1.63 -20.42 1.49
C THR A 471 -0.23 -20.09 1.99
N GLU A 472 -0.09 -19.71 3.26
CA GLU A 472 1.22 -19.35 3.81
C GLU A 472 2.14 -20.59 3.96
N PRO A 473 3.40 -20.55 3.49
CA PRO A 473 4.32 -21.66 3.67
C PRO A 473 4.74 -21.81 5.14
N THR A 474 4.61 -23.02 5.67
CA THR A 474 5.07 -23.40 7.02
C THR A 474 6.20 -24.42 6.94
N ALA A 475 6.79 -24.79 8.07
CA ALA A 475 7.77 -25.87 8.15
C ALA A 475 7.21 -27.22 7.63
N ALA A 476 5.89 -27.40 7.64
CA ALA A 476 5.21 -28.58 7.10
C ALA A 476 4.95 -28.51 5.59
N SER A 477 5.03 -27.33 4.98
CA SER A 477 4.80 -27.16 3.54
C SER A 477 5.93 -27.83 2.72
N PRO A 478 5.67 -28.28 1.48
CA PRO A 478 6.69 -28.89 0.64
C PRO A 478 7.89 -27.97 0.39
N ARG A 479 9.10 -28.52 0.36
CA ARG A 479 10.30 -27.78 -0.01
C ARG A 479 10.44 -27.63 -1.53
N ALA A 480 10.93 -26.49 -1.99
CA ALA A 480 11.33 -26.29 -3.38
C ALA A 480 12.58 -27.13 -3.68
N ALA A 481 12.40 -28.33 -4.21
CA ALA A 481 13.48 -29.27 -4.54
C ALA A 481 13.97 -29.16 -6.00
N GLY A 482 13.58 -28.10 -6.72
CA GLY A 482 13.88 -27.89 -8.13
C GLY A 482 12.82 -27.04 -8.83
N PRO A 483 12.80 -27.05 -10.19
CA PRO A 483 11.81 -26.33 -10.96
C PRO A 483 10.37 -26.80 -10.66
N ILE A 484 9.46 -25.85 -10.47
CA ILE A 484 8.04 -26.06 -10.26
C ILE A 484 7.31 -25.93 -11.60
N THR A 485 6.72 -27.01 -12.09
CA THR A 485 5.84 -26.94 -13.27
C THR A 485 4.43 -26.55 -12.86
N LEU A 486 3.91 -25.49 -13.48
CA LEU A 486 2.55 -25.00 -13.37
C LEU A 486 1.78 -25.37 -14.63
N THR A 487 0.54 -25.85 -14.46
CA THR A 487 -0.39 -26.16 -15.56
C THR A 487 -1.70 -25.40 -15.45
N GLU A 488 -1.87 -24.64 -14.37
CA GLU A 488 -3.04 -23.83 -14.03
C GLU A 488 -2.59 -22.55 -13.31
N THR A 489 -3.45 -21.53 -13.25
CA THR A 489 -3.14 -20.30 -12.51
C THR A 489 -2.70 -20.64 -11.10
N ALA A 490 -1.51 -20.18 -10.71
CA ALA A 490 -0.93 -20.52 -9.42
C ALA A 490 -0.55 -19.27 -8.65
N HIS A 491 -0.85 -19.31 -7.35
CA HIS A 491 -0.40 -18.34 -6.36
C HIS A 491 0.73 -18.99 -5.58
N LEU A 492 1.94 -18.89 -6.12
CA LEU A 492 3.10 -19.40 -5.43
C LEU A 492 3.43 -18.50 -4.25
N ARG A 493 3.59 -19.09 -3.08
CA ARG A 493 4.23 -18.42 -1.94
C ARG A 493 5.43 -19.25 -1.52
N ALA A 494 6.53 -18.59 -1.22
CA ALA A 494 7.76 -19.24 -0.82
C ALA A 494 8.35 -18.54 0.41
N ARG A 495 8.72 -19.31 1.42
CA ARG A 495 9.30 -18.78 2.67
C ARG A 495 10.41 -19.71 3.15
N VAL A 496 11.47 -19.16 3.72
CA VAL A 496 12.39 -19.97 4.51
C VAL A 496 11.76 -20.19 5.89
N VAL A 497 11.80 -21.39 6.45
CA VAL A 497 11.24 -21.62 7.79
C VAL A 497 12.33 -22.24 8.64
N GLU A 498 13.10 -21.39 9.29
CA GLU A 498 14.24 -21.75 10.12
C GLU A 498 14.07 -21.16 11.54
N PRO A 499 14.26 -21.95 12.61
CA PRO A 499 14.13 -21.43 13.98
C PRO A 499 15.05 -20.24 14.24
N GLY A 500 14.48 -19.18 14.82
CA GLY A 500 15.22 -17.95 15.15
C GLY A 500 15.55 -17.05 13.95
N ALA A 501 15.10 -17.40 12.74
CA ALA A 501 15.26 -16.56 11.57
C ALA A 501 13.98 -15.81 11.20
N ALA A 502 14.09 -14.50 10.99
CA ALA A 502 13.04 -13.69 10.38
C ALA A 502 13.19 -13.76 8.85
N THR A 503 12.11 -14.10 8.15
CA THR A 503 12.09 -14.09 6.68
C THR A 503 10.71 -13.80 6.16
N ALA A 504 10.66 -12.90 5.19
CA ALA A 504 9.46 -12.53 4.48
C ALA A 504 9.04 -13.66 3.51
N THR A 505 7.74 -13.79 3.29
CA THR A 505 7.19 -14.71 2.30
C THR A 505 7.18 -14.08 0.93
N ALA A 506 7.98 -14.62 0.03
CA ALA A 506 7.91 -14.27 -1.38
C ALA A 506 6.55 -14.68 -1.96
N VAL A 507 5.94 -13.81 -2.76
CA VAL A 507 4.66 -14.07 -3.41
C VAL A 507 4.82 -13.94 -4.92
N ALA A 508 4.26 -14.90 -5.67
CA ALA A 508 4.19 -14.82 -7.12
C ALA A 508 2.86 -15.35 -7.65
N LEU A 509 2.25 -14.55 -8.53
CA LEU A 509 1.16 -15.00 -9.37
C LEU A 509 1.72 -15.42 -10.73
N TYR A 510 1.28 -16.56 -11.22
CA TYR A 510 1.44 -16.92 -12.64
C TYR A 510 0.06 -17.17 -13.24
N PRO A 511 -0.51 -16.22 -14.00
CA PRO A 511 -1.84 -16.38 -14.57
C PRO A 511 -1.78 -17.31 -15.78
N ARG A 512 -2.59 -18.37 -15.76
CA ARG A 512 -2.87 -19.16 -16.96
C ARG A 512 -3.90 -18.43 -17.82
N LEU A 513 -3.60 -18.27 -19.10
CA LEU A 513 -4.50 -17.70 -20.09
C LEU A 513 -5.12 -18.81 -20.93
N ASP A 514 -6.45 -18.80 -21.02
CA ASP A 514 -7.17 -19.71 -21.91
C ASP A 514 -7.07 -19.26 -23.36
N TRP A 515 -6.84 -20.23 -24.24
CA TRP A 515 -6.79 -20.01 -25.68
C TRP A 515 -8.13 -19.50 -26.21
N ARG A 516 -8.11 -18.33 -26.86
CA ARG A 516 -9.24 -17.88 -27.68
C ARG A 516 -9.10 -18.47 -29.09
N PRO A 517 -10.09 -19.23 -29.57
CA PRO A 517 -10.05 -19.75 -30.93
C PRO A 517 -10.19 -18.61 -31.95
N ALA A 518 -9.50 -18.72 -33.08
CA ALA A 518 -9.77 -17.85 -34.21
C ALA A 518 -11.19 -18.09 -34.73
N THR A 519 -11.82 -17.02 -35.17
CA THR A 519 -13.15 -17.05 -35.78
C THR A 519 -13.05 -17.44 -37.26
N ALA A 520 -14.09 -18.08 -37.79
CA ALA A 520 -14.16 -18.40 -39.21
C ALA A 520 -14.06 -17.12 -40.06
N ARG A 521 -13.20 -17.17 -41.09
CA ARG A 521 -12.96 -16.03 -41.98
C ARG A 521 -14.27 -15.62 -42.70
N PRO A 522 -14.71 -14.35 -42.61
CA PRO A 522 -15.86 -13.86 -43.37
C PRO A 522 -15.62 -14.01 -44.88
N ALA A 523 -16.69 -14.24 -45.65
CA ALA A 523 -16.58 -14.53 -47.09
C ALA A 523 -15.94 -13.39 -47.91
N ARG A 524 -15.99 -12.14 -47.42
CA ARG A 524 -15.37 -10.97 -48.04
C ARG A 524 -14.97 -9.96 -46.97
N THR A 525 -13.67 -9.75 -46.76
CA THR A 525 -13.14 -8.64 -45.97
C THR A 525 -12.39 -7.65 -46.86
N ARG A 526 -12.25 -6.41 -46.42
CA ARG A 526 -11.44 -5.34 -47.06
C ARG A 526 -10.38 -4.86 -46.09
N PRO A 527 -9.20 -4.38 -46.55
CA PRO A 527 -8.17 -3.82 -45.66
C PRO A 527 -8.69 -2.66 -44.81
N GLY A 528 -8.18 -2.54 -43.57
CA GLY A 528 -8.56 -1.52 -42.59
C GLY A 528 -9.82 -1.86 -41.80
N LEU A 529 -10.14 -1.03 -40.81
CA LEU A 529 -11.32 -1.16 -39.95
C LEU A 529 -12.46 -0.28 -40.46
N ALA A 530 -13.69 -0.69 -40.20
CA ALA A 530 -14.83 0.19 -40.38
C ALA A 530 -14.87 1.19 -39.21
N ALA A 531 -15.13 2.46 -39.51
CA ALA A 531 -15.11 3.54 -38.53
C ALA A 531 -16.41 4.35 -38.55
N ALA A 532 -16.89 4.70 -37.38
CA ALA A 532 -18.00 5.62 -37.16
C ALA A 532 -17.59 6.68 -36.13
N VAL A 533 -17.86 7.95 -36.44
CA VAL A 533 -17.58 9.11 -35.58
C VAL A 533 -18.90 9.77 -35.21
N TYR A 534 -19.02 10.22 -33.96
CA TYR A 534 -20.21 10.82 -33.38
C TYR A 534 -19.87 12.18 -32.75
N ASP A 535 -20.76 13.17 -32.90
CA ASP A 535 -20.72 14.43 -32.14
C ASP A 535 -21.15 14.12 -30.70
N SER A 536 -20.35 14.55 -29.71
CA SER A 536 -20.42 14.08 -28.32
C SER A 536 -21.70 14.44 -27.54
N PRO A 537 -22.43 13.45 -26.99
CA PRO A 537 -23.23 13.52 -25.77
C PRO A 537 -22.58 12.69 -24.63
N ASP A 538 -22.82 13.06 -23.37
CA ASP A 538 -22.31 12.33 -22.19
C ASP A 538 -22.53 10.80 -22.25
N TRP A 539 -21.45 10.02 -22.10
CA TRP A 539 -21.46 8.55 -22.16
C TRP A 539 -21.00 7.91 -20.85
N ASP A 540 -21.89 7.31 -20.06
CA ASP A 540 -21.47 6.62 -18.83
C ASP A 540 -20.90 5.20 -19.09
N GLU A 541 -21.16 4.56 -20.26
CA GLU A 541 -20.67 3.20 -20.56
C GLU A 541 -20.12 2.97 -22.00
N GLY A 542 -19.76 4.03 -22.73
CA GLY A 542 -19.45 3.94 -24.16
C GLY A 542 -20.72 3.72 -25.02
N PRO A 543 -20.64 3.76 -26.35
CA PRO A 543 -21.83 3.98 -27.15
C PRO A 543 -22.76 2.76 -27.18
N GLN A 544 -24.01 2.99 -26.77
CA GLN A 544 -25.16 2.26 -27.32
C GLN A 544 -25.42 2.82 -28.73
N THR A 545 -24.58 2.41 -29.69
CA THR A 545 -24.60 2.91 -31.08
C THR A 545 -25.90 2.63 -31.83
N ALA A 546 -26.79 1.81 -31.27
CA ALA A 546 -28.01 1.37 -31.94
C ALA A 546 -29.00 2.51 -32.23
N ASP A 547 -28.94 3.61 -31.48
CA ASP A 547 -29.92 4.70 -31.54
C ASP A 547 -29.34 6.04 -32.05
N LEU A 548 -28.13 6.02 -32.62
CA LEU A 548 -27.39 7.24 -32.99
C LEU A 548 -26.92 7.21 -34.44
N ASP A 549 -27.15 8.31 -35.15
CA ASP A 549 -26.62 8.51 -36.49
C ASP A 549 -25.16 9.02 -36.39
N PRO A 550 -24.19 8.31 -36.97
CA PRO A 550 -22.81 8.79 -37.02
C PRO A 550 -22.70 10.03 -37.91
N VAL A 551 -21.97 11.04 -37.46
CA VAL A 551 -21.67 12.24 -38.27
C VAL A 551 -20.70 11.93 -39.41
N ARG A 552 -19.92 10.87 -39.26
CA ARG A 552 -19.02 10.39 -40.31
C ARG A 552 -18.84 8.89 -40.21
N THR A 553 -18.93 8.20 -41.34
CA THR A 553 -18.53 6.79 -41.47
C THR A 553 -17.43 6.64 -42.51
N GLY A 554 -16.60 5.60 -42.38
CA GLY A 554 -15.50 5.38 -43.31
C GLY A 554 -14.74 4.07 -43.06
N THR A 555 -13.62 3.93 -43.76
CA THR A 555 -12.63 2.87 -43.54
C THR A 555 -11.34 3.53 -43.08
N GLU A 556 -10.77 3.01 -42.00
CA GLU A 556 -9.58 3.56 -41.37
C GLU A 556 -8.52 2.48 -41.19
N ALA A 557 -7.31 2.77 -41.67
CA ALA A 557 -6.18 1.86 -41.60
C ALA A 557 -5.28 2.18 -40.39
N ASP A 558 -5.15 3.45 -40.06
CA ASP A 558 -4.32 3.96 -38.97
C ASP A 558 -5.20 4.24 -37.75
N VAL A 559 -5.14 3.36 -36.74
CA VAL A 559 -5.96 3.48 -35.53
C VAL A 559 -5.59 4.73 -34.75
N ASP A 560 -4.31 5.02 -34.58
CA ASP A 560 -3.83 6.14 -33.76
C ASP A 560 -4.24 7.48 -34.39
N ALA A 561 -4.14 7.61 -35.72
CA ALA A 561 -4.57 8.82 -36.43
C ALA A 561 -6.06 9.13 -36.28
N VAL A 562 -6.91 8.11 -36.12
CA VAL A 562 -8.36 8.31 -35.97
C VAL A 562 -8.75 8.66 -34.55
N LEU A 563 -7.99 8.13 -33.58
CA LEU A 563 -8.16 8.45 -32.17
C LEU A 563 -7.66 9.88 -31.86
N ALA A 564 -6.58 10.32 -32.51
CA ALA A 564 -6.01 11.67 -32.34
C ALA A 564 -6.83 12.74 -33.09
N ARG A 565 -7.96 13.17 -32.51
CA ARG A 565 -8.80 14.25 -33.06
C ARG A 565 -8.73 15.51 -32.19
N PRO A 566 -8.86 16.71 -32.78
CA PRO A 566 -8.80 17.97 -32.05
C PRO A 566 -10.13 18.42 -31.43
N GLU A 567 -11.22 17.68 -31.64
CA GLU A 567 -12.56 18.08 -31.18
C GLU A 567 -13.16 16.95 -30.34
N PRO A 568 -13.95 17.26 -29.28
CA PRO A 568 -14.60 16.24 -28.46
C PRO A 568 -15.53 15.35 -29.29
N THR A 569 -15.19 14.07 -29.39
CA THR A 569 -15.88 13.13 -30.29
C THR A 569 -15.90 11.71 -29.72
N GLY A 570 -16.93 10.95 -30.10
CA GLY A 570 -16.97 9.50 -29.91
C GLY A 570 -16.52 8.77 -31.17
N VAL A 571 -15.64 7.78 -31.04
CA VAL A 571 -15.14 6.97 -32.16
C VAL A 571 -15.43 5.49 -31.92
N VAL A 572 -16.01 4.83 -32.92
CA VAL A 572 -16.19 3.37 -32.95
C VAL A 572 -15.43 2.79 -34.13
N LEU A 573 -14.50 1.89 -33.85
CA LEU A 573 -13.80 1.08 -34.83
C LEU A 573 -14.27 -0.37 -34.70
N GLY A 574 -14.56 -1.01 -35.84
CA GLY A 574 -15.02 -2.40 -35.91
C GLY A 574 -14.41 -3.15 -37.08
N GLY A 575 -14.01 -4.39 -36.85
CA GLY A 575 -13.48 -5.27 -37.89
C GLY A 575 -12.82 -6.52 -37.31
N TRP A 576 -11.69 -6.89 -37.88
CA TRP A 576 -10.96 -8.12 -37.63
C TRP A 576 -9.47 -7.86 -37.52
N LEU A 577 -8.85 -8.52 -36.55
CA LEU A 577 -7.41 -8.61 -36.37
C LEU A 577 -6.95 -10.00 -36.82
N ASP A 578 -6.06 -10.07 -37.82
CA ASP A 578 -5.43 -11.31 -38.26
C ASP A 578 -4.20 -11.61 -37.38
N VAL A 579 -4.32 -12.60 -36.51
CA VAL A 579 -3.29 -13.01 -35.56
C VAL A 579 -2.31 -13.94 -36.28
N PRO A 580 -1.02 -13.57 -36.44
CA PRO A 580 -0.11 -14.29 -37.32
C PRO A 580 0.35 -15.66 -36.81
N ALA A 581 0.31 -15.90 -35.49
CA ALA A 581 0.76 -17.14 -34.88
C ALA A 581 0.01 -17.39 -33.55
N ASP A 582 -0.05 -18.65 -33.13
CA ASP A 582 -0.52 -19.00 -31.80
C ASP A 582 0.42 -18.36 -30.75
N GLY A 583 -0.15 -17.63 -29.78
CA GLY A 583 0.59 -17.23 -28.59
C GLY A 583 -0.06 -16.16 -27.75
N ILE A 584 0.72 -15.60 -26.82
CA ILE A 584 0.28 -14.54 -25.93
C ILE A 584 0.56 -13.19 -26.59
N TYR A 585 -0.51 -12.43 -26.82
CA TYR A 585 -0.47 -11.08 -27.35
C TYR A 585 -0.70 -10.10 -26.23
N THR A 586 0.04 -9.00 -26.27
CA THR A 586 0.02 -7.94 -25.26
C THR A 586 -0.40 -6.65 -25.94
N PHE A 587 -1.46 -6.00 -25.47
CA PHE A 587 -2.00 -4.75 -26.03
C PHE A 587 -1.88 -3.62 -25.01
N TRP A 588 -1.45 -2.45 -25.45
CA TRP A 588 -1.45 -1.22 -24.64
C TRP A 588 -2.34 -0.19 -25.32
N PHE A 589 -3.36 0.27 -24.60
CA PHE A 589 -4.35 1.21 -25.10
C PHE A 589 -4.35 2.47 -24.23
N SER A 590 -3.78 3.55 -24.74
CA SER A 590 -3.73 4.86 -24.11
C SER A 590 -4.87 5.71 -24.65
N ASP A 591 -5.83 6.06 -23.82
CA ASP A 591 -7.03 6.84 -24.19
C ASP A 591 -7.79 7.26 -22.92
N HIS A 592 -8.96 7.89 -23.07
CA HIS A 592 -9.86 8.21 -21.97
C HIS A 592 -10.29 6.94 -21.16
N PRO A 593 -10.41 6.99 -19.81
CA PRO A 593 -10.82 5.85 -18.97
C PRO A 593 -12.15 5.19 -19.37
N ARG A 594 -13.04 5.94 -20.02
CA ARG A 594 -14.32 5.45 -20.56
C ARG A 594 -14.20 4.71 -21.89
N SER A 595 -13.06 4.81 -22.58
CA SER A 595 -12.79 4.07 -23.80
C SER A 595 -12.58 2.57 -23.55
N ARG A 596 -12.79 1.73 -24.57
CA ARG A 596 -12.67 0.27 -24.49
C ARG A 596 -12.00 -0.29 -25.74
N LEU A 597 -10.99 -1.14 -25.55
CA LEU A 597 -10.47 -2.06 -26.55
C LEU A 597 -11.23 -3.39 -26.45
N LEU A 598 -11.70 -3.90 -27.59
CA LEU A 598 -12.53 -5.09 -27.72
C LEU A 598 -11.82 -6.15 -28.56
N ILE A 599 -11.73 -7.38 -28.06
CA ILE A 599 -11.30 -8.57 -28.80
C ILE A 599 -12.34 -9.68 -28.62
N ASP A 600 -12.81 -10.24 -29.73
CA ASP A 600 -13.91 -11.22 -29.79
C ASP A 600 -15.19 -10.73 -29.11
N GLY A 601 -15.47 -9.43 -29.28
CA GLY A 601 -16.64 -8.75 -28.68
C GLY A 601 -16.56 -8.54 -27.17
N LYS A 602 -15.47 -8.93 -26.51
CA LYS A 602 -15.25 -8.71 -25.08
C LYS A 602 -14.29 -7.55 -24.85
N ALA A 603 -14.59 -6.70 -23.87
CA ALA A 603 -13.65 -5.67 -23.42
C ALA A 603 -12.40 -6.33 -22.83
N VAL A 604 -11.23 -5.96 -23.33
CA VAL A 604 -9.94 -6.49 -22.89
C VAL A 604 -9.04 -5.43 -22.25
N SER A 605 -9.27 -4.15 -22.54
CA SER A 605 -8.64 -3.03 -21.85
C SER A 605 -9.58 -1.83 -21.81
N PRO A 606 -9.73 -1.11 -20.69
CA PRO A 606 -10.19 0.27 -20.73
C PRO A 606 -9.12 1.15 -21.40
N GLY A 607 -9.50 2.36 -21.82
CA GLY A 607 -8.52 3.40 -22.14
C GLY A 607 -7.80 3.85 -20.87
N MET A 608 -6.52 4.20 -20.99
CA MET A 608 -5.72 4.62 -19.84
C MET A 608 -4.99 5.95 -20.14
N PRO A 609 -5.11 7.00 -19.29
CA PRO A 609 -4.42 8.28 -19.48
C PRO A 609 -2.88 8.19 -19.44
N SER A 610 -2.36 7.12 -18.84
CA SER A 610 -0.95 6.71 -18.86
C SER A 610 -0.86 5.24 -19.30
N GLY A 611 -0.45 5.02 -20.56
CA GLY A 611 -0.48 3.73 -21.27
C GLY A 611 0.52 2.66 -20.80
N GLU A 612 0.63 2.41 -19.50
CA GLU A 612 1.62 1.49 -18.91
C GLU A 612 1.08 0.09 -18.56
N ARG A 613 -0.25 -0.12 -18.56
CA ARG A 613 -0.85 -1.41 -18.15
C ARG A 613 -1.36 -2.21 -19.34
N PRO A 614 -0.68 -3.32 -19.73
CA PRO A 614 -1.10 -4.09 -20.88
C PRO A 614 -2.23 -5.09 -20.63
N ALA A 615 -3.08 -5.30 -21.62
CA ALA A 615 -3.98 -6.44 -21.71
C ALA A 615 -3.29 -7.62 -22.39
N ARG A 616 -3.27 -8.80 -21.74
CA ARG A 616 -2.60 -10.01 -22.25
C ARG A 616 -3.64 -11.08 -22.60
N LEU A 617 -3.56 -11.63 -23.80
CA LEU A 617 -4.51 -12.61 -24.33
C LEU A 617 -3.77 -13.76 -25.00
N ALA A 618 -4.17 -15.01 -24.74
CA ALA A 618 -3.75 -16.14 -25.53
C ALA A 618 -4.67 -16.28 -26.76
N LEU A 619 -4.13 -16.05 -27.96
CA LEU A 619 -4.89 -16.04 -29.21
C LEU A 619 -4.36 -17.14 -30.15
N ARG A 620 -5.27 -17.91 -30.75
CA ARG A 620 -4.91 -18.82 -31.85
C ARG A 620 -4.69 -18.02 -33.13
N ALA A 621 -3.81 -18.51 -34.01
CA ALA A 621 -3.56 -17.91 -35.30
C ALA A 621 -4.84 -17.82 -36.14
N GLY A 622 -5.04 -16.70 -36.82
CA GLY A 622 -6.20 -16.41 -37.64
C GLY A 622 -7.00 -15.19 -37.17
N LEU A 623 -8.23 -15.06 -37.65
CA LEU A 623 -9.02 -13.84 -37.47
C LEU A 623 -9.73 -13.78 -36.12
N HIS A 624 -9.55 -12.68 -35.40
CA HIS A 624 -10.27 -12.34 -34.19
C HIS A 624 -11.11 -11.09 -34.41
N ARG A 625 -12.30 -11.02 -33.83
CA ARG A 625 -13.11 -9.80 -33.96
C ARG A 625 -12.41 -8.69 -33.18
N PHE A 626 -12.21 -7.54 -33.81
CA PHE A 626 -11.48 -6.42 -33.24
C PHE A 626 -12.40 -5.20 -33.18
N GLY A 627 -12.31 -4.43 -32.09
CA GLY A 627 -12.98 -3.15 -32.03
C GLY A 627 -12.39 -2.20 -31.01
N VAL A 628 -12.64 -0.90 -31.22
CA VAL A 628 -12.29 0.17 -30.28
C VAL A 628 -13.52 1.04 -30.12
N ARG A 629 -13.84 1.41 -28.88
CA ARG A 629 -14.80 2.45 -28.55
C ARG A 629 -14.02 3.52 -27.80
N SER A 630 -13.82 4.68 -28.42
CA SER A 630 -12.99 5.75 -27.90
C SER A 630 -13.83 6.99 -27.64
N LEU A 631 -13.50 7.70 -26.57
CA LEU A 631 -14.08 8.98 -26.21
C LEU A 631 -12.94 10.01 -26.11
N HIS A 632 -13.03 11.07 -26.89
CA HIS A 632 -12.10 12.19 -26.83
C HIS A 632 -12.76 13.37 -26.12
N GLU A 633 -12.17 13.86 -25.02
CA GLU A 633 -12.60 15.05 -24.28
C GLU A 633 -11.38 15.97 -24.10
N GLU A 634 -11.48 17.20 -24.61
CA GLU A 634 -10.41 18.19 -24.54
C GLU A 634 -10.08 18.59 -23.07
N PRO A 635 -8.82 18.93 -22.72
CA PRO A 635 -7.58 18.67 -23.44
C PRO A 635 -6.76 17.60 -22.69
N GLN A 636 -6.87 16.32 -23.08
CA GLN A 636 -5.90 15.30 -22.68
C GLN A 636 -5.38 14.46 -23.86
N ARG A 637 -4.05 14.55 -24.02
CA ARG A 637 -2.99 13.61 -24.48
C ARG A 637 -3.24 12.65 -25.65
N ASP A 638 -2.17 12.46 -26.44
CA ASP A 638 -2.07 11.60 -27.63
C ASP A 638 -2.55 10.15 -27.37
N PRO A 639 -3.74 9.75 -27.87
CA PRO A 639 -4.20 8.38 -27.75
C PRO A 639 -3.34 7.44 -28.61
N SER A 640 -3.15 6.21 -28.15
CA SER A 640 -2.34 5.22 -28.89
C SER A 640 -2.77 3.78 -28.61
N LEU A 641 -2.65 2.93 -29.62
CA LEU A 641 -2.82 1.48 -29.53
C LEU A 641 -1.59 0.75 -30.06
N THR A 642 -0.86 0.13 -29.15
CA THR A 642 0.34 -0.67 -29.49
C THR A 642 0.15 -2.11 -29.04
N TRP A 643 0.88 -3.03 -29.68
CA TRP A 643 0.81 -4.46 -29.37
C TRP A 643 2.15 -5.15 -29.54
N ALA A 644 2.30 -6.30 -28.88
CA ALA A 644 3.42 -7.23 -28.98
C ALA A 644 2.88 -8.66 -29.06
N GLY A 645 3.65 -9.58 -29.64
CA GLY A 645 3.25 -10.97 -29.79
C GLY A 645 4.42 -11.88 -30.14
N PRO A 646 4.16 -13.17 -30.41
CA PRO A 646 5.21 -14.11 -30.80
C PRO A 646 6.02 -13.60 -31.99
N GLY A 647 7.33 -13.44 -31.79
CA GLY A 647 8.26 -13.02 -32.83
C GLY A 647 8.34 -11.51 -33.10
N PHE A 648 7.70 -10.66 -32.31
CA PHE A 648 7.87 -9.20 -32.43
C PHE A 648 7.67 -8.44 -31.11
N GLU A 649 8.47 -7.40 -30.91
CA GLU A 649 8.38 -6.49 -29.76
C GLU A 649 7.25 -5.46 -29.92
N ARG A 650 6.98 -4.70 -28.85
CA ARG A 650 5.92 -3.67 -28.81
C ARG A 650 6.07 -2.70 -29.98
N ARG A 651 5.01 -2.54 -30.76
CA ARG A 651 4.92 -1.64 -31.92
C ARG A 651 3.49 -1.16 -32.12
N PRO A 652 3.24 -0.11 -32.92
CA PRO A 652 1.89 0.25 -33.35
C PRO A 652 1.17 -0.92 -34.03
N LEU A 653 -0.16 -0.95 -33.94
CA LEU A 653 -0.96 -1.97 -34.60
C LEU A 653 -0.90 -1.79 -36.13
N ASP A 654 -0.20 -2.69 -36.81
CA ASP A 654 0.07 -2.57 -38.24
C ASP A 654 -1.22 -2.80 -39.06
N PRO A 655 -1.60 -1.86 -39.95
CA PRO A 655 -2.81 -1.96 -40.76
C PRO A 655 -2.90 -3.22 -41.62
N ALA A 656 -1.77 -3.87 -41.92
CA ALA A 656 -1.72 -5.12 -42.66
C ALA A 656 -2.44 -6.28 -41.95
N PHE A 657 -2.61 -6.20 -40.62
CA PHE A 657 -3.35 -7.20 -39.84
C PHE A 657 -4.84 -6.84 -39.68
N LEU A 658 -5.30 -5.71 -40.23
CA LEU A 658 -6.65 -5.21 -40.01
C LEU A 658 -7.52 -5.35 -41.25
N SER A 659 -8.72 -5.86 -41.06
CA SER A 659 -9.72 -5.92 -42.13
C SER A 659 -11.15 -5.78 -41.60
N HIS A 660 -12.11 -5.43 -42.45
CA HIS A 660 -13.53 -5.32 -42.08
C HIS A 660 -14.44 -5.92 -43.14
N SER A 661 -15.64 -6.33 -42.74
CA SER A 661 -16.79 -6.67 -43.54
C SER A 661 -17.75 -5.47 -43.61
N PRO A 662 -18.58 -5.33 -44.67
CA PRO A 662 -19.59 -4.27 -44.76
C PRO A 662 -20.63 -4.23 -43.62
N SER A 663 -20.69 -5.26 -42.76
CA SER A 663 -21.63 -5.41 -41.65
C SER A 663 -21.00 -5.22 -40.26
N ASP A 664 -19.76 -4.75 -40.17
CA ASP A 664 -18.98 -4.77 -38.91
C ASP A 664 -19.14 -3.51 -38.03
N LEU A 665 -19.93 -2.53 -38.46
CA LEU A 665 -20.34 -1.36 -37.64
C LEU A 665 -21.70 -1.59 -36.99
#